data_AF-A0A8D2PRK6-F1
#
_entry.id   AF-A0A8D2PRK6-F1
#
_cell.length_a   1.000
_cell.length_b   1.000
_cell.length_c   1.000
_cell.angle_alpha   90.00
_cell.angle_beta   90.00
_cell.angle_gamma   90.00
#
_symmetry.space_group_name_H-M   'P 1'
#
loop_
_entity.id
_entity.type
_entity.pdbx_description
1 polymer ?
#
loop_
_entity_poly.entity_id
_entity_poly.type
_entity_poly.pdbx_seq_one_letter_code
_entity_poly.pdbx_strand_id
1 'polypeptide(L)'
;MRGSGGLWGSGHLSALLGGSLRGRILSLGVLGGGNCLREFSGGDPVSGSSQQCWGSLVEGPDRVGPPEARACLVGGWAVWEQPGGGGWGPPCGVGDPLWVGDGVGDNTCHPSLQVASSRAGKIFPACPENDETDTSKVVEIQNKQMIEWALGGFQPSGPKGLEPPEGERGPAWVWPLGTLAQGALGTLTVSSAWGECVLGTAGQGLGCPHAGMGCQGDVSPSPPDICISCGSLNVTLEHPLFIGGMCQNCKNCFLECAYQYDDDGYQSYCTICCGGREVLMCGNNNCCRCFCVECVDLLVGPGAAQAAIKEDPWNCYMCGHKGVYGLLRRREDWPSRLQMFFANNHDQEFDPPKVYPPVPAEKRKPIRVLSLFDGIATGLLVLKDLGIQVDRYIASEVCEDSITVGMVRHQGKIMYVGDVRNVTQKHIQEWGPFDLVIGGSPCNDLSIVNPARKGLYEGTGRLFFEFYRLLHEARPKEGDDRPFFWLFENVVAMGVSDKRDISRFLESNPVMIDAKEVSAAHRARYFWGNLPGMNRPLASTVNDKLELQECLEHGRIAKFSKVRTITTRSNSIKQGKDQHFPVFMNEKEDILWCTEMERVFGFPVHYTDVSNMSRLARQRLLGRSWSVPVIRHLFAPLKEYFACV
;
A
#
# COMPACT_ATOMS: atom_id res chain seq x y z
N MET A 1 6.44 63.66 19.72
CA MET A 1 5.65 64.39 20.73
C MET A 1 4.42 63.56 21.06
N ARG A 2 4.27 63.18 22.35
CA ARG A 2 3.06 62.75 23.13
C ARG A 2 2.09 61.74 22.45
N GLY A 3 1.68 60.61 23.03
CA GLY A 3 1.85 59.94 24.34
C GLY A 3 1.12 58.57 24.26
N SER A 4 1.69 57.46 24.77
CA SER A 4 1.43 56.86 26.11
C SER A 4 -0.07 56.76 26.47
N GLY A 5 -0.66 55.56 26.51
CA GLY A 5 -0.67 54.59 27.65
C GLY A 5 -2.14 54.44 28.12
N GLY A 6 -2.67 53.39 28.76
CA GLY A 6 -2.25 52.10 29.30
C GLY A 6 -3.55 51.28 29.56
N LEU A 7 -3.48 49.95 29.63
CA LEU A 7 -3.41 49.12 30.86
C LEU A 7 -4.76 48.67 31.46
N TRP A 8 -4.95 47.33 31.42
CA TRP A 8 -5.38 46.41 32.49
C TRP A 8 -6.85 46.25 32.92
N GLY A 9 -7.21 44.97 33.14
CA GLY A 9 -8.41 44.54 33.86
C GLY A 9 -8.66 43.03 33.76
N SER A 10 -7.95 42.24 34.58
CA SER A 10 -8.19 40.83 34.86
C SER A 10 -9.29 40.63 35.91
N GLY A 11 -10.06 39.53 35.84
CA GLY A 11 -11.10 39.19 36.82
C GLY A 11 -11.63 37.74 36.72
N HIS A 12 -11.25 36.96 37.72
CA HIS A 12 -11.55 35.57 38.11
C HIS A 12 -12.90 34.87 37.84
N LEU A 13 -12.77 33.57 37.52
CA LEU A 13 -13.42 32.34 38.08
C LEU A 13 -14.84 32.39 38.69
N SER A 14 -15.70 31.47 38.23
CA SER A 14 -16.35 30.48 39.13
C SER A 14 -16.97 29.29 38.37
N ALA A 15 -16.84 28.11 38.97
CA ALA A 15 -17.29 26.80 38.50
C ALA A 15 -18.72 26.48 38.95
N LEU A 16 -19.43 25.63 38.20
CA LEU A 16 -20.57 24.85 38.70
C LEU A 16 -20.61 23.45 38.06
N LEU A 17 -20.71 22.45 38.93
CA LEU A 17 -20.84 21.01 38.69
C LEU A 17 -22.30 20.59 38.53
N GLY A 18 -22.50 19.42 37.89
CA GLY A 18 -23.72 18.60 37.91
C GLY A 18 -24.21 18.30 36.49
N GLY A 19 -24.56 17.09 36.07
CA GLY A 19 -24.78 15.80 36.73
C GLY A 19 -25.63 14.96 35.76
N SER A 20 -25.26 13.68 35.64
CA SER A 20 -25.83 12.59 34.81
C SER A 20 -27.35 12.58 34.59
N LEU A 21 -27.81 12.19 33.39
CA LEU A 21 -29.04 11.40 33.23
C LEU A 21 -29.02 10.54 31.95
N ARG A 22 -28.99 9.23 32.17
CA ARG A 22 -29.31 8.15 31.22
C ARG A 22 -30.81 8.16 30.90
N GLY A 23 -31.17 7.89 29.64
CA GLY A 23 -32.54 7.56 29.23
C GLY A 23 -32.54 6.49 28.14
N ARG A 24 -32.86 5.25 28.53
CA ARG A 24 -33.30 4.17 27.64
C ARG A 24 -34.78 4.37 27.33
N ILE A 25 -35.20 4.19 26.07
CA ILE A 25 -36.60 3.86 25.73
C ILE A 25 -36.60 2.65 24.79
N LEU A 26 -37.43 1.70 25.17
CA LEU A 26 -37.74 0.41 24.57
C LEU A 26 -38.88 0.55 23.54
N SER A 27 -38.76 -0.22 22.45
CA SER A 27 -39.79 -0.97 21.70
C SER A 27 -41.16 -0.36 21.38
N LEU A 28 -41.56 -0.44 20.10
CA LEU A 28 -42.84 -1.04 19.70
C LEU A 28 -42.87 -1.27 18.17
N GLY A 29 -43.04 -2.52 17.77
CA GLY A 29 -43.33 -2.93 16.40
C GLY A 29 -44.82 -2.85 16.09
N VAL A 30 -45.15 -2.75 14.81
CA VAL A 30 -46.48 -3.05 14.26
C VAL A 30 -46.30 -3.76 12.92
N LEU A 31 -46.91 -4.94 12.86
CA LEU A 31 -47.13 -5.83 11.72
C LEU A 31 -48.18 -5.27 10.76
N GLY A 32 -48.09 -5.64 9.48
CA GLY A 32 -49.21 -5.48 8.53
C GLY A 32 -48.85 -5.92 7.11
N GLY A 33 -49.10 -7.21 6.81
CA GLY A 33 -49.02 -7.77 5.46
C GLY A 33 -50.24 -7.47 4.58
N GLY A 34 -50.15 -7.80 3.29
CA GLY A 34 -51.28 -7.70 2.36
C GLY A 34 -50.95 -7.95 0.89
N ASN A 35 -51.23 -9.18 0.45
CA ASN A 35 -51.10 -9.82 -0.86
C ASN A 35 -51.57 -9.10 -2.15
N CYS A 36 -50.89 -9.49 -3.25
CA CYS A 36 -51.34 -9.91 -4.60
C CYS A 36 -52.50 -9.21 -5.33
N LEU A 37 -52.28 -8.90 -6.63
CA LEU A 37 -53.00 -9.55 -7.75
C LEU A 37 -52.35 -9.23 -9.12
N ARG A 38 -52.42 -10.23 -10.01
CA ARG A 38 -51.90 -10.33 -11.39
C ARG A 38 -52.80 -9.60 -12.39
N GLU A 39 -52.26 -9.24 -13.56
CA GLU A 39 -52.89 -9.54 -14.86
C GLU A 39 -51.87 -9.54 -16.02
N PHE A 40 -52.15 -10.38 -17.02
CA PHE A 40 -51.25 -10.93 -18.05
C PHE A 40 -51.93 -10.73 -19.42
N SER A 41 -51.18 -10.34 -20.46
CA SER A 41 -51.37 -10.68 -21.90
C SER A 41 -50.53 -9.71 -22.75
N GLY A 42 -49.74 -10.06 -23.77
CA GLY A 42 -49.43 -11.30 -24.47
C GLY A 42 -48.68 -10.95 -25.77
N GLY A 43 -47.97 -11.91 -26.38
CA GLY A 43 -47.56 -11.84 -27.80
C GLY A 43 -46.07 -12.03 -28.12
N ASP A 44 -45.65 -13.30 -28.23
CA ASP A 44 -44.42 -13.81 -28.89
C ASP A 44 -44.76 -14.19 -30.37
N PRO A 45 -43.80 -14.34 -31.34
CA PRO A 45 -42.75 -15.37 -31.27
C PRO A 45 -41.36 -15.14 -31.94
N VAL A 46 -40.33 -15.64 -31.22
CA VAL A 46 -39.29 -16.64 -31.58
C VAL A 46 -38.29 -16.43 -32.74
N SER A 47 -37.00 -16.30 -32.38
CA SER A 47 -35.86 -17.23 -32.67
C SER A 47 -34.62 -16.72 -31.88
N GLY A 48 -33.83 -17.44 -31.06
CA GLY A 48 -33.57 -18.86 -30.83
C GLY A 48 -32.08 -19.10 -31.11
N SER A 49 -31.17 -18.98 -30.12
CA SER A 49 -30.56 -20.16 -29.51
C SER A 49 -29.89 -19.88 -28.15
N SER A 50 -30.03 -20.87 -27.28
CA SER A 50 -29.87 -20.89 -25.83
C SER A 50 -28.61 -21.61 -25.37
N GLN A 51 -28.02 -21.20 -24.25
CA GLN A 51 -27.21 -22.08 -23.39
C GLN A 51 -27.89 -22.23 -22.03
N GLN A 52 -28.31 -23.47 -21.73
CA GLN A 52 -28.87 -23.91 -20.47
C GLN A 52 -27.78 -24.52 -19.58
N CYS A 53 -27.89 -24.26 -18.27
CA CYS A 53 -27.27 -25.02 -17.21
C CYS A 53 -27.77 -26.47 -17.18
N TRP A 54 -26.91 -27.42 -16.80
CA TRP A 54 -27.31 -28.70 -16.23
C TRP A 54 -26.53 -28.94 -14.93
N GLY A 55 -27.29 -29.23 -13.87
CA GLY A 55 -26.81 -29.68 -12.57
C GLY A 55 -26.69 -31.20 -12.48
N SER A 56 -26.20 -31.62 -11.31
CA SER A 56 -25.71 -32.94 -10.88
C SER A 56 -26.65 -34.15 -11.04
N LEU A 57 -26.05 -35.34 -11.27
CA LEU A 57 -26.59 -36.68 -11.00
C LEU A 57 -25.40 -37.66 -10.81
N VAL A 58 -25.10 -38.08 -9.56
CA VAL A 58 -25.32 -39.42 -8.95
C VAL A 58 -24.49 -40.57 -9.58
N GLU A 59 -23.59 -41.12 -8.77
CA GLU A 59 -22.76 -42.30 -9.03
C GLU A 59 -23.52 -43.65 -8.89
N GLY A 60 -23.04 -44.65 -9.64
CA GLY A 60 -23.27 -46.09 -9.48
C GLY A 60 -22.34 -46.88 -10.42
N PRO A 61 -21.92 -48.12 -10.09
CA PRO A 61 -20.50 -48.47 -9.91
C PRO A 61 -19.84 -49.19 -11.11
N ASP A 62 -18.52 -49.40 -10.96
CA ASP A 62 -17.62 -50.26 -11.75
C ASP A 62 -17.05 -49.71 -13.07
N ARG A 63 -15.92 -49.00 -12.95
CA ARG A 63 -14.64 -49.28 -13.68
C ARG A 63 -13.57 -48.31 -13.19
N VAL A 64 -12.63 -48.83 -12.40
CA VAL A 64 -11.43 -48.11 -11.96
C VAL A 64 -10.48 -47.99 -13.16
N GLY A 65 -10.30 -46.78 -13.68
CA GLY A 65 -9.19 -46.37 -14.55
C GLY A 65 -8.32 -45.32 -13.82
N PRO A 66 -7.02 -45.20 -14.14
CA PRO A 66 -6.14 -44.23 -13.47
C PRO A 66 -6.58 -42.80 -13.84
N PRO A 67 -6.39 -41.82 -12.94
CA PRO A 67 -6.93 -40.49 -13.16
C PRO A 67 -6.02 -39.66 -14.09
N GLU A 68 -6.60 -39.08 -15.13
CA GLU A 68 -5.91 -38.35 -16.20
C GLU A 68 -5.67 -36.88 -15.84
N ALA A 69 -4.46 -36.36 -16.06
CA ALA A 69 -4.10 -34.95 -15.83
C ALA A 69 -4.39 -34.06 -17.06
N ARG A 70 -4.90 -32.84 -16.84
CA ARG A 70 -5.22 -31.84 -17.88
C ARG A 70 -4.59 -30.48 -17.55
N ALA A 71 -4.22 -29.72 -18.59
CA ALA A 71 -3.79 -28.30 -18.50
C ALA A 71 -4.68 -27.38 -19.32
N CYS A 72 -4.82 -26.13 -18.85
CA CYS A 72 -5.40 -25.00 -19.59
C CYS A 72 -4.62 -23.70 -19.34
N LEU A 73 -4.78 -22.71 -20.23
CA LEU A 73 -4.29 -21.34 -20.06
C LEU A 73 -5.32 -20.47 -19.31
N VAL A 74 -4.91 -19.86 -18.20
CA VAL A 74 -5.70 -18.86 -17.46
C VAL A 74 -4.87 -17.60 -17.30
N GLY A 75 -5.30 -16.49 -17.93
CA GLY A 75 -4.64 -15.19 -17.79
C GLY A 75 -3.18 -15.14 -18.26
N GLY A 76 -2.80 -15.95 -19.25
CA GLY A 76 -1.42 -16.08 -19.74
C GLY A 76 -0.57 -17.12 -18.99
N TRP A 77 -1.13 -17.80 -17.98
CA TRP A 77 -0.44 -18.81 -17.18
C TRP A 77 -0.97 -20.21 -17.51
N ALA A 78 -0.08 -21.20 -17.69
CA ALA A 78 -0.48 -22.59 -17.84
C ALA A 78 -0.69 -23.23 -16.46
N VAL A 79 -1.90 -23.74 -16.18
CA VAL A 79 -2.28 -24.32 -14.89
C VAL A 79 -2.66 -25.79 -15.08
N TRP A 80 -2.22 -26.67 -14.15
CA TRP A 80 -2.39 -28.13 -14.22
C TRP A 80 -3.22 -28.65 -13.04
N GLU A 81 -4.17 -29.55 -13.30
CA GLU A 81 -4.99 -30.21 -12.27
C GLU A 81 -4.37 -31.57 -11.90
N GLN A 82 -4.06 -31.79 -10.62
CA GLN A 82 -3.61 -33.10 -10.12
C GLN A 82 -4.79 -33.93 -9.63
N PRO A 83 -4.80 -35.25 -9.89
CA PRO A 83 -5.92 -36.08 -9.49
C PRO A 83 -5.84 -36.44 -8.00
N GLY A 84 -6.85 -36.03 -7.23
CA GLY A 84 -7.03 -36.45 -5.84
C GLY A 84 -6.85 -35.37 -4.77
N GLY A 85 -7.26 -34.13 -5.03
CA GLY A 85 -7.39 -33.10 -3.99
C GLY A 85 -8.20 -31.91 -4.50
N GLY A 86 -9.38 -31.69 -3.94
CA GLY A 86 -10.23 -30.54 -4.29
C GLY A 86 -9.57 -29.22 -3.84
N GLY A 87 -8.93 -28.52 -4.77
CA GLY A 87 -8.39 -27.19 -4.55
C GLY A 87 -7.47 -26.73 -5.69
N TRP A 88 -7.75 -25.56 -6.25
CA TRP A 88 -6.84 -24.86 -7.16
C TRP A 88 -5.71 -24.25 -6.32
N GLY A 89 -4.48 -24.77 -6.43
CA GLY A 89 -3.29 -24.24 -5.77
C GLY A 89 -2.18 -23.89 -6.78
N PRO A 90 -1.24 -22.98 -6.45
CA PRO A 90 -0.10 -22.69 -7.30
C PRO A 90 0.86 -23.89 -7.32
N PRO A 91 1.58 -24.15 -8.43
CA PRO A 91 2.43 -25.33 -8.56
C PRO A 91 3.64 -25.25 -7.61
N CYS A 92 3.88 -26.37 -6.92
CA CYS A 92 5.05 -26.61 -6.10
C CYS A 92 6.30 -26.70 -6.99
N GLY A 93 7.32 -25.89 -6.70
CA GLY A 93 8.73 -26.13 -7.02
C GLY A 93 9.08 -26.66 -8.41
N VAL A 94 9.09 -25.79 -9.41
CA VAL A 94 9.92 -25.92 -10.62
C VAL A 94 10.66 -24.60 -10.79
N GLY A 95 11.96 -24.64 -11.10
CA GLY A 95 12.84 -23.48 -11.21
C GLY A 95 12.32 -22.38 -12.15
N ASP A 96 12.75 -21.15 -11.85
CA ASP A 96 12.58 -19.87 -12.55
C ASP A 96 11.27 -19.63 -13.33
N PRO A 97 10.43 -18.66 -12.91
CA PRO A 97 9.34 -18.19 -13.74
C PRO A 97 9.89 -17.58 -15.03
N LEU A 98 9.51 -18.14 -16.18
CA LEU A 98 9.65 -17.47 -17.48
C LEU A 98 8.79 -16.20 -17.46
N TRP A 99 9.45 -15.06 -17.22
CA TRP A 99 8.89 -13.73 -17.36
C TRP A 99 8.41 -13.50 -18.79
N VAL A 100 7.12 -13.19 -18.97
CA VAL A 100 6.63 -12.47 -20.15
C VAL A 100 6.31 -11.06 -19.67
N GLY A 101 7.19 -10.12 -20.01
CA GLY A 101 7.02 -8.72 -19.64
C GLY A 101 5.81 -8.08 -20.32
N ASP A 102 5.10 -7.25 -19.58
CA ASP A 102 4.03 -6.40 -20.09
C ASP A 102 4.62 -5.27 -20.94
N GLY A 103 4.56 -5.44 -22.27
CA GLY A 103 4.84 -4.39 -23.23
C GLY A 103 5.31 -4.93 -24.57
N VAL A 104 4.69 -4.43 -25.65
CA VAL A 104 4.94 -4.71 -27.08
C VAL A 104 4.01 -5.77 -27.68
N GLY A 105 3.32 -5.36 -28.75
CA GLY A 105 2.11 -6.01 -29.29
C GLY A 105 2.26 -7.42 -29.85
N ASP A 106 1.13 -8.13 -29.82
CA ASP A 106 0.68 -9.26 -30.65
C ASP A 106 1.61 -10.42 -31.08
N ASN A 107 2.88 -10.51 -30.65
CA ASN A 107 3.78 -11.59 -31.10
C ASN A 107 4.56 -12.36 -30.01
N THR A 108 4.33 -12.12 -28.72
CA THR A 108 5.10 -12.77 -27.63
C THR A 108 4.55 -14.12 -27.14
N CYS A 109 3.38 -14.56 -27.59
CA CYS A 109 2.81 -15.85 -27.17
C CYS A 109 3.41 -17.06 -27.92
N HIS A 110 4.13 -16.81 -29.03
CA HIS A 110 4.59 -17.82 -29.98
C HIS A 110 5.65 -18.80 -29.41
N PRO A 111 6.72 -18.36 -28.70
CA PRO A 111 7.79 -19.29 -28.29
C PRO A 111 7.33 -20.31 -27.23
N SER A 112 6.55 -19.87 -26.25
CA SER A 112 6.06 -20.73 -25.16
C SER A 112 5.07 -21.79 -25.65
N LEU A 113 4.19 -21.41 -26.60
CA LEU A 113 3.27 -22.34 -27.23
C LEU A 113 3.98 -23.31 -28.18
N GLN A 114 5.08 -22.90 -28.82
CA GLN A 114 5.91 -23.79 -29.64
C GLN A 114 6.56 -24.88 -28.80
N VAL A 115 7.13 -24.52 -27.65
CA VAL A 115 7.72 -25.47 -26.70
C VAL A 115 6.65 -26.42 -26.15
N ALA A 116 5.47 -25.91 -25.81
CA ALA A 116 4.34 -26.74 -25.36
C ALA A 116 3.85 -27.70 -26.46
N SER A 117 3.76 -27.24 -27.70
CA SER A 117 3.39 -28.03 -28.88
C SER A 117 4.37 -29.19 -29.10
N SER A 118 5.67 -28.92 -29.07
CA SER A 118 6.70 -29.95 -29.20
C SER A 118 6.63 -30.99 -28.09
N ARG A 119 6.39 -30.57 -26.84
CA ARG A 119 6.24 -31.47 -25.67
C ARG A 119 4.95 -32.28 -25.68
N ALA A 120 3.89 -31.78 -26.32
CA ALA A 120 2.64 -32.50 -26.52
C ALA A 120 2.61 -33.33 -27.82
N GLY A 121 3.71 -33.34 -28.59
CA GLY A 121 3.79 -34.04 -29.88
C GLY A 121 2.86 -33.46 -30.96
N LYS A 122 2.35 -32.23 -30.76
CA LYS A 122 1.52 -31.52 -31.73
C LYS A 122 2.46 -30.78 -32.70
N ILE A 123 2.25 -30.96 -34.00
CA ILE A 123 3.05 -30.30 -35.05
C ILE A 123 2.14 -29.33 -35.78
N PHE A 124 2.52 -28.06 -35.83
CA PHE A 124 1.88 -27.04 -36.65
C PHE A 124 2.72 -26.82 -37.93
N PRO A 125 2.11 -26.59 -39.10
CA PRO A 125 2.85 -26.41 -40.36
C PRO A 125 3.80 -25.21 -40.28
N ALA A 126 5.06 -25.36 -40.70
CA ALA A 126 6.00 -24.24 -40.77
C ALA A 126 5.72 -23.35 -41.98
N CYS A 127 5.82 -22.02 -41.81
CA CYS A 127 5.71 -21.07 -42.92
C CYS A 127 6.91 -21.19 -43.87
N PRO A 128 6.72 -21.27 -45.21
CA PRO A 128 7.83 -21.19 -46.16
C PRO A 128 8.41 -19.76 -46.20
N GLU A 129 9.74 -19.65 -46.26
CA GLU A 129 10.51 -18.41 -46.11
C GLU A 129 10.48 -17.43 -47.31
N ASN A 130 9.47 -17.47 -48.21
CA ASN A 130 9.46 -16.57 -49.37
C ASN A 130 8.17 -15.72 -49.50
N ASP A 131 8.41 -14.43 -49.78
CA ASP A 131 7.53 -13.27 -50.00
C ASP A 131 6.92 -12.58 -48.75
N GLU A 132 7.41 -11.34 -48.52
CA GLU A 132 7.19 -10.48 -47.34
C GLU A 132 5.76 -9.91 -47.20
N THR A 133 4.84 -10.17 -48.13
CA THR A 133 3.49 -9.59 -48.10
C THR A 133 2.38 -10.56 -47.68
N ASP A 134 2.61 -11.89 -47.76
CA ASP A 134 1.65 -12.91 -47.29
C ASP A 134 2.07 -13.62 -45.99
N THR A 135 3.34 -13.51 -45.58
CA THR A 135 3.90 -14.16 -44.38
C THR A 135 3.22 -13.70 -43.09
N SER A 136 2.84 -12.42 -42.96
CA SER A 136 2.19 -11.90 -41.75
C SER A 136 0.82 -12.53 -41.48
N LYS A 137 0.04 -12.83 -42.53
CA LYS A 137 -1.30 -13.44 -42.39
C LYS A 137 -1.20 -14.92 -42.05
N VAL A 138 -0.20 -15.62 -42.59
CA VAL A 138 0.01 -17.04 -42.31
C VAL A 138 0.49 -17.24 -40.86
N VAL A 139 1.36 -16.36 -40.36
CA VAL A 139 1.81 -16.36 -38.96
C VAL A 139 0.65 -16.05 -38.00
N GLU A 140 -0.23 -15.10 -38.32
CA GLU A 140 -1.44 -14.84 -37.52
C GLU A 140 -2.40 -16.03 -37.46
N ILE A 141 -2.62 -16.73 -38.59
CA ILE A 141 -3.46 -17.92 -38.64
C ILE A 141 -2.85 -19.06 -37.81
N GLN A 142 -1.53 -19.25 -37.88
CA GLN A 142 -0.81 -20.22 -37.09
C GLN A 142 -0.91 -19.91 -35.58
N ASN A 143 -0.69 -18.67 -35.18
CA ASN A 143 -0.82 -18.21 -33.79
C ASN A 143 -2.22 -18.45 -33.26
N LYS A 144 -3.25 -18.13 -34.05
CA LYS A 144 -4.65 -18.35 -33.67
C LYS A 144 -4.95 -19.83 -33.46
N GLN A 145 -4.46 -20.71 -34.33
CA GLN A 145 -4.62 -22.17 -34.18
C GLN A 145 -3.91 -22.72 -32.95
N MET A 146 -2.73 -22.19 -32.61
CA MET A 146 -1.98 -22.60 -31.42
C MET A 146 -2.67 -22.14 -30.12
N ILE A 147 -3.24 -20.93 -30.12
CA ILE A 147 -4.00 -20.38 -28.98
C ILE A 147 -5.31 -21.14 -28.80
N GLU A 148 -6.06 -21.41 -29.86
CA GLU A 148 -7.31 -22.21 -29.79
C GLU A 148 -7.04 -23.63 -29.29
N TRP A 149 -5.94 -24.26 -29.73
CA TRP A 149 -5.49 -25.54 -29.19
C TRP A 149 -5.16 -25.47 -27.70
N ALA A 150 -4.45 -24.43 -27.26
CA ALA A 150 -4.07 -24.27 -25.86
C ALA A 150 -5.25 -23.94 -24.93
N LEU A 151 -6.28 -23.25 -25.44
CA LEU A 151 -7.53 -23.00 -24.72
C LEU A 151 -8.39 -24.27 -24.60
N GLY A 152 -8.27 -25.21 -25.55
CA GLY A 152 -8.93 -26.52 -25.51
C GLY A 152 -8.27 -27.54 -24.57
N GLY A 153 -7.08 -27.21 -24.06
CA GLY A 153 -6.26 -28.07 -23.20
C GLY A 153 -5.51 -29.17 -23.96
N PHE A 154 -4.35 -29.58 -23.44
CA PHE A 154 -3.47 -30.56 -24.10
C PHE A 154 -2.79 -31.50 -23.12
N GLN A 155 -2.45 -32.71 -23.60
CA GLN A 155 -1.71 -33.72 -22.85
C GLN A 155 -0.22 -33.69 -23.24
N PRO A 156 0.72 -33.43 -22.32
CA PRO A 156 2.14 -33.67 -22.56
C PRO A 156 2.39 -35.18 -22.63
N SER A 157 3.35 -35.61 -23.46
CA SER A 157 3.63 -37.03 -23.70
C SER A 157 4.32 -37.72 -22.50
N GLY A 158 3.51 -37.98 -21.47
CA GLY A 158 3.86 -38.83 -20.34
C GLY A 158 4.89 -38.26 -19.35
N PRO A 159 5.23 -39.02 -18.29
CA PRO A 159 5.98 -38.54 -17.11
C PRO A 159 7.42 -38.08 -17.40
N LYS A 160 7.98 -38.44 -18.56
CA LYS A 160 9.36 -38.06 -18.96
C LYS A 160 9.44 -36.70 -19.66
N GLY A 161 8.30 -36.07 -19.99
CA GLY A 161 8.27 -34.73 -20.60
C GLY A 161 8.55 -33.58 -19.63
N LEU A 162 8.80 -33.88 -18.34
CA LEU A 162 8.98 -32.92 -17.25
C LEU A 162 10.39 -32.95 -16.64
N GLU A 163 11.30 -33.79 -17.15
CA GLU A 163 12.69 -33.80 -16.67
C GLU A 163 13.55 -32.77 -17.45
N PRO A 164 14.42 -32.00 -16.78
CA PRO A 164 15.44 -31.20 -17.46
C PRO A 164 16.42 -32.12 -18.22
N PRO A 165 17.08 -31.63 -19.28
CA PRO A 165 18.08 -32.41 -20.03
C PRO A 165 19.14 -32.99 -19.10
N GLU A 166 19.70 -34.15 -19.46
CA GLU A 166 20.57 -35.00 -18.61
C GLU A 166 21.85 -34.32 -18.04
N GLY A 167 22.12 -33.05 -18.35
CA GLY A 167 23.27 -32.28 -17.86
C GLY A 167 23.13 -31.61 -16.49
N GLU A 168 21.94 -31.59 -15.86
CA GLU A 168 21.67 -30.77 -14.66
C GLU A 168 21.05 -31.54 -13.46
N ARG A 169 21.50 -32.77 -13.16
CA ARG A 169 21.05 -33.50 -11.94
C ARG A 169 22.17 -33.65 -10.90
N GLY A 170 22.04 -32.92 -9.78
CA GLY A 170 22.79 -33.15 -8.52
C GLY A 170 21.98 -33.95 -7.48
N PRO A 171 22.60 -34.59 -6.48
CA PRO A 171 21.96 -35.66 -5.71
C PRO A 171 21.02 -35.19 -4.57
N ALA A 172 19.75 -35.56 -4.74
CA ALA A 172 18.75 -36.06 -3.77
C ALA A 172 18.54 -35.36 -2.40
N TRP A 173 17.42 -34.63 -2.29
CA TRP A 173 16.75 -34.29 -1.03
C TRP A 173 15.54 -35.23 -0.85
N VAL A 174 15.44 -35.89 0.31
CA VAL A 174 14.22 -36.58 0.77
C VAL A 174 13.87 -36.04 2.15
N TRP A 175 12.66 -35.52 2.33
CA TRP A 175 12.03 -35.33 3.65
C TRP A 175 10.56 -35.77 3.65
N PRO A 176 10.03 -36.31 4.77
CA PRO A 176 8.70 -36.89 4.87
C PRO A 176 7.60 -35.85 5.12
N LEU A 177 6.40 -36.18 4.63
CA LEU A 177 5.14 -35.46 4.81
C LEU A 177 4.70 -35.42 6.29
N GLY A 178 4.26 -34.25 6.78
CA GLY A 178 3.65 -34.07 8.10
C GLY A 178 2.70 -32.87 8.19
N THR A 179 1.44 -33.13 7.87
CA THR A 179 0.17 -32.56 8.40
C THR A 179 -0.03 -31.04 8.56
N LEU A 180 -0.88 -30.50 7.68
CA LEU A 180 -1.56 -29.19 7.78
C LEU A 180 -2.54 -29.14 8.96
N ALA A 181 -2.46 -28.06 9.76
CA ALA A 181 -3.54 -27.60 10.62
C ALA A 181 -3.96 -26.17 10.21
N GLN A 182 -5.26 -25.97 10.03
CA GLN A 182 -5.91 -24.73 9.63
C GLN A 182 -6.00 -23.73 10.79
N GLY A 183 -5.83 -22.44 10.47
CA GLY A 183 -6.42 -21.31 11.21
C GLY A 183 -5.60 -20.72 12.37
N ALA A 184 -4.84 -19.66 12.09
CA ALA A 184 -4.60 -18.53 13.01
C ALA A 184 -3.82 -17.41 12.27
N LEU A 185 -4.26 -16.15 12.45
CA LEU A 185 -3.41 -14.97 12.29
C LEU A 185 -2.19 -15.15 13.19
N GLY A 186 -1.06 -15.55 12.60
CA GLY A 186 0.17 -15.82 13.32
C GLY A 186 0.89 -14.52 13.67
N THR A 187 0.76 -14.07 14.91
CA THR A 187 1.80 -13.24 15.54
C THR A 187 3.12 -14.01 15.44
N LEU A 188 4.11 -13.43 14.76
CA LEU A 188 5.49 -13.91 14.78
C LEU A 188 6.04 -13.72 16.19
N THR A 189 5.85 -14.72 17.05
CA THR A 189 6.63 -14.86 18.28
C THR A 189 8.05 -15.22 17.88
N VAL A 190 9.05 -14.56 18.47
CA VAL A 190 10.44 -14.99 18.34
C VAL A 190 10.49 -16.46 18.76
N SER A 191 10.88 -17.33 17.83
CA SER A 191 10.95 -18.77 18.07
C SER A 191 11.82 -19.04 19.29
N SER A 192 11.34 -19.90 20.19
CA SER A 192 12.09 -20.45 21.34
C SER A 192 13.43 -21.09 20.95
N ALA A 193 13.66 -21.33 19.65
CA ALA A 193 14.92 -21.83 19.10
C ALA A 193 16.13 -20.90 19.35
N TRP A 194 15.95 -19.59 19.54
CA TRP A 194 17.06 -18.70 19.93
C TRP A 194 17.59 -19.00 21.34
N GLY A 195 16.66 -19.26 22.27
CA GLY A 195 17.01 -19.51 23.67
C GLY A 195 17.88 -20.75 23.81
N GLU A 196 17.59 -21.80 23.03
CA GLU A 196 18.36 -23.05 23.05
C GLU A 196 19.73 -22.93 22.35
N CYS A 197 19.88 -22.02 21.38
CA CYS A 197 21.12 -21.89 20.62
C CYS A 197 22.12 -20.89 21.25
N VAL A 198 21.65 -19.90 22.01
CA VAL A 198 22.48 -18.82 22.59
C VAL A 198 22.66 -18.95 24.11
N LEU A 199 21.67 -19.50 24.83
CA LEU A 199 21.75 -19.72 26.28
C LEU A 199 21.91 -21.22 26.55
N GLY A 200 23.14 -21.72 26.43
CA GLY A 200 23.51 -23.01 27.00
C GLY A 200 23.30 -22.98 28.52
N THR A 201 22.11 -23.37 28.99
CA THR A 201 21.84 -23.47 30.43
C THR A 201 22.40 -24.77 30.98
N ALA A 202 23.42 -24.62 31.82
CA ALA A 202 23.78 -25.57 32.85
C ALA A 202 22.56 -25.88 33.75
N GLY A 203 22.24 -27.17 33.94
CA GLY A 203 21.22 -27.57 34.91
C GLY A 203 20.60 -28.95 34.72
N GLN A 204 21.33 -30.00 35.10
CA GLN A 204 20.87 -31.29 35.65
C GLN A 204 19.78 -32.09 34.90
N GLY A 205 20.26 -33.09 34.15
CA GLY A 205 19.86 -34.50 34.31
C GLY A 205 18.46 -34.91 33.84
N LEU A 206 18.40 -35.48 32.63
CA LEU A 206 17.62 -36.68 32.26
C LEU A 206 18.18 -37.17 30.91
N GLY A 207 18.57 -38.46 30.84
CA GLY A 207 19.51 -38.99 29.86
C GLY A 207 19.00 -39.14 28.42
N CYS A 208 19.86 -38.82 27.46
CA CYS A 208 19.77 -39.27 26.07
C CYS A 208 20.40 -40.67 25.94
N PRO A 209 19.69 -41.70 25.45
CA PRO A 209 20.32 -42.92 24.96
C PRO A 209 20.81 -42.64 23.53
N HIS A 210 22.13 -42.60 23.37
CA HIS A 210 22.93 -42.91 22.17
C HIS A 210 24.25 -42.14 22.30
N ALA A 211 25.12 -42.67 23.15
CA ALA A 211 26.53 -42.29 23.17
C ALA A 211 27.22 -42.90 21.94
N GLY A 212 27.83 -42.07 21.11
CA GLY A 212 28.76 -42.56 20.09
C GLY A 212 28.87 -41.69 18.83
N MET A 213 29.38 -40.46 18.95
CA MET A 213 30.27 -39.81 17.96
C MET A 213 30.64 -38.41 18.48
N GLY A 214 31.93 -38.08 18.43
CA GLY A 214 32.49 -36.90 19.08
C GLY A 214 31.99 -35.57 18.52
N CYS A 215 31.48 -34.71 19.38
CA CYS A 215 31.26 -33.29 19.09
C CYS A 215 32.58 -32.55 19.34
N GLN A 216 33.34 -32.30 18.28
CA GLN A 216 34.36 -31.25 18.27
C GLN A 216 33.73 -29.98 17.70
N GLY A 217 33.76 -28.89 18.48
CA GLY A 217 33.60 -27.52 18.01
C GLY A 217 32.21 -26.92 18.23
N ASP A 218 32.00 -26.31 19.42
CA ASP A 218 30.98 -25.27 19.61
C ASP A 218 31.37 -24.04 18.78
N VAL A 219 30.95 -23.99 17.52
CA VAL A 219 30.95 -22.77 16.71
C VAL A 219 29.60 -22.13 16.91
N SER A 220 29.51 -21.18 17.86
CA SER A 220 28.38 -20.27 17.90
C SER A 220 28.31 -19.53 16.56
N PRO A 221 27.16 -19.55 15.84
CA PRO A 221 27.03 -18.84 14.58
C PRO A 221 27.38 -17.38 14.79
N SER A 222 28.17 -16.82 13.88
CA SER A 222 28.47 -15.39 13.96
C SER A 222 27.19 -14.59 13.70
N PRO A 223 27.00 -13.38 14.28
CA PRO A 223 25.79 -12.57 14.08
C PRO A 223 25.30 -12.40 12.63
N PRO A 224 26.16 -12.34 11.58
CA PRO A 224 25.69 -12.25 10.20
C PRO A 224 25.01 -13.52 9.66
N ASP A 225 25.18 -14.68 10.29
CA ASP A 225 24.68 -15.98 9.77
C ASP A 225 23.25 -16.33 10.24
N ILE A 226 22.63 -15.45 11.04
CA ILE A 226 21.28 -15.64 11.57
C ILE A 226 20.41 -14.39 11.37
N CYS A 227 19.12 -14.59 11.08
CA CYS A 227 18.16 -13.51 10.97
C CYS A 227 17.87 -12.89 12.35
N ILE A 228 18.44 -11.73 12.66
CA ILE A 228 18.29 -11.11 13.99
C ILE A 228 16.85 -10.68 14.33
N SER A 229 15.96 -10.65 13.32
CA SER A 229 14.54 -10.34 13.50
C SER A 229 13.72 -11.55 13.98
N CYS A 230 14.05 -12.78 13.57
CA CYS A 230 13.22 -13.98 13.86
C CYS A 230 13.97 -15.27 14.21
N GLY A 231 15.28 -15.36 13.91
CA GLY A 231 16.10 -16.56 14.17
C GLY A 231 16.27 -17.54 13.06
N SER A 232 15.65 -17.28 11.92
CA SER A 232 15.87 -18.09 10.74
C SER A 232 17.35 -18.10 10.37
N LEU A 233 17.90 -19.30 10.15
CA LEU A 233 19.22 -19.49 9.53
C LEU A 233 19.19 -19.22 8.02
N ASN A 234 18.00 -19.13 7.42
CA ASN A 234 17.82 -18.78 6.01
C ASN A 234 17.99 -17.27 5.79
N VAL A 235 19.21 -16.76 5.98
CA VAL A 235 19.58 -15.37 5.77
C VAL A 235 19.76 -15.11 4.28
N THR A 236 19.05 -14.12 3.74
CA THR A 236 19.15 -13.73 2.33
C THR A 236 19.72 -12.33 2.13
N LEU A 237 19.69 -11.52 3.18
CA LEU A 237 20.15 -10.14 3.19
C LEU A 237 20.58 -9.75 4.58
N GLU A 238 21.20 -8.59 4.69
CA GLU A 238 21.62 -8.04 5.96
C GLU A 238 20.58 -7.07 6.51
N HIS A 239 20.38 -7.06 7.83
CA HIS A 239 19.47 -6.12 8.48
C HIS A 239 19.94 -4.67 8.22
N PRO A 240 19.05 -3.74 7.81
CA PRO A 240 19.48 -2.41 7.35
C PRO A 240 20.02 -1.53 8.49
N LEU A 241 19.53 -1.69 9.72
CA LEU A 241 19.85 -0.81 10.85
C LEU A 241 20.98 -1.33 11.77
N PHE A 242 21.11 -2.64 11.89
CA PHE A 242 21.96 -3.31 12.88
C PHE A 242 22.79 -4.41 12.21
N ILE A 243 23.94 -4.73 12.79
CA ILE A 243 24.79 -5.82 12.34
C ILE A 243 24.07 -7.14 12.61
N GLY A 244 23.81 -7.91 11.55
CA GLY A 244 23.06 -9.16 11.60
C GLY A 244 22.42 -9.51 10.27
N GLY A 245 22.06 -10.78 10.10
CA GLY A 245 21.32 -11.28 8.95
C GLY A 245 19.83 -10.94 9.02
N MET A 246 19.14 -11.11 7.90
CA MET A 246 17.70 -10.96 7.74
C MET A 246 17.19 -11.96 6.70
N CYS A 247 16.09 -12.65 6.98
CA CYS A 247 15.46 -13.55 6.02
C CYS A 247 14.45 -12.79 5.14
N GLN A 248 14.07 -13.39 4.01
CA GLN A 248 13.16 -12.75 3.05
C GLN A 248 11.79 -12.39 3.65
N ASN A 249 11.23 -13.23 4.52
CA ASN A 249 9.95 -12.94 5.17
C ASN A 249 10.05 -11.73 6.11
N CYS A 250 11.14 -11.62 6.86
CA CYS A 250 11.38 -10.45 7.72
C CYS A 250 11.58 -9.20 6.87
N LYS A 251 12.23 -9.29 5.70
CA LYS A 251 12.32 -8.16 4.77
C LYS A 251 10.93 -7.67 4.34
N ASN A 252 10.04 -8.57 3.94
CA ASN A 252 8.69 -8.19 3.52
C ASN A 252 7.93 -7.51 4.66
N CYS A 253 7.98 -8.09 5.87
CA CYS A 253 7.39 -7.49 7.07
C CYS A 253 8.01 -6.11 7.38
N PHE A 254 9.32 -5.95 7.20
CA PHE A 254 9.99 -4.66 7.41
C PHE A 254 9.53 -3.59 6.42
N LEU A 255 9.32 -3.95 5.15
CA LEU A 255 8.81 -3.02 4.14
C LEU A 255 7.38 -2.53 4.46
N GLU A 256 6.56 -3.39 5.06
CA GLU A 256 5.19 -3.06 5.48
C GLU A 256 5.15 -2.23 6.76
N CYS A 257 5.94 -2.61 7.76
CA CYS A 257 5.78 -2.15 9.15
C CYS A 257 6.72 -1.03 9.59
N ALA A 258 7.90 -0.86 8.97
CA ALA A 258 8.94 0.04 9.50
C ALA A 258 8.52 1.52 9.59
N TYR A 259 7.60 1.95 8.73
CA TYR A 259 7.03 3.31 8.71
C TYR A 259 5.55 3.32 9.10
N GLN A 260 5.12 2.38 9.93
CA GLN A 260 3.81 2.45 10.60
C GLN A 260 3.97 3.12 11.96
N TYR A 261 3.05 4.04 12.26
CA TYR A 261 3.05 4.80 13.49
C TYR A 261 1.65 4.79 14.08
N ASP A 262 1.58 4.65 15.40
CA ASP A 262 0.35 4.72 16.16
C ASP A 262 -0.06 6.17 16.44
N ASP A 263 -1.25 6.36 17.02
CA ASP A 263 -1.83 7.67 17.30
C ASP A 263 -1.05 8.46 18.38
N ASP A 264 -0.20 7.78 19.15
CA ASP A 264 0.75 8.41 20.09
C ASP A 264 2.00 8.97 19.39
N GLY A 265 2.14 8.74 18.09
CA GLY A 265 3.25 9.20 17.29
C GLY A 265 4.49 8.31 17.34
N TYR A 266 4.47 7.18 18.03
CA TYR A 266 5.56 6.21 18.02
C TYR A 266 5.33 5.13 16.96
N GLN A 267 6.38 4.38 16.61
CA GLN A 267 6.27 3.25 15.70
C GLN A 267 5.37 2.19 16.30
N SER A 268 4.43 1.67 15.50
CA SER A 268 3.50 0.60 15.91
C SER A 268 4.20 -0.71 16.27
N TYR A 269 5.41 -0.91 15.74
CA TYR A 269 6.15 -2.15 15.87
C TYR A 269 7.61 -1.91 16.25
N CYS A 270 8.26 -2.95 16.77
CA CYS A 270 9.68 -2.95 17.07
C CYS A 270 10.54 -2.60 15.85
N THR A 271 11.51 -1.70 16.02
CA THR A 271 12.51 -1.29 15.02
C THR A 271 13.37 -2.45 14.50
N ILE A 272 13.51 -3.55 15.26
CA ILE A 272 14.36 -4.70 14.89
C ILE A 272 13.56 -5.79 14.18
N CYS A 273 12.44 -6.23 14.79
CA CYS A 273 11.71 -7.40 14.30
C CYS A 273 10.41 -7.07 13.59
N CYS A 274 9.98 -5.80 13.58
CA CYS A 274 8.70 -5.36 13.03
C CYS A 274 7.48 -6.10 13.61
N GLY A 275 7.61 -6.55 14.85
CA GLY A 275 6.54 -7.12 15.67
C GLY A 275 6.73 -6.73 17.14
N GLY A 276 6.58 -7.72 18.02
CA GLY A 276 6.67 -7.53 19.48
C GLY A 276 5.33 -7.14 20.10
N ARG A 277 4.99 -7.76 21.23
CA ARG A 277 3.73 -7.50 21.96
C ARG A 277 3.83 -6.30 22.90
N GLU A 278 5.00 -6.13 23.50
CA GLU A 278 5.31 -5.05 24.43
C GLU A 278 6.60 -4.37 23.95
N VAL A 279 6.57 -3.04 23.87
CA VAL A 279 7.66 -2.23 23.32
C VAL A 279 8.07 -1.12 24.27
N LEU A 280 9.37 -0.83 24.25
CA LEU A 280 10.02 0.29 24.90
C LEU A 280 10.07 1.47 23.93
N MET A 281 9.48 2.59 24.32
CA MET A 281 9.48 3.83 23.55
C MET A 281 10.73 4.65 23.85
N CYS A 282 11.33 5.24 22.83
CA CYS A 282 12.48 6.13 23.00
C CYS A 282 12.06 7.45 23.69
N GLY A 283 12.78 7.85 24.74
CA GLY A 283 12.59 9.14 25.42
C GLY A 283 13.32 10.32 24.75
N ASN A 284 14.10 10.08 23.68
CA ASN A 284 14.78 11.17 22.97
C ASN A 284 13.81 12.00 22.14
N ASN A 285 13.92 13.33 22.21
CA ASN A 285 13.09 14.24 21.44
C ASN A 285 13.17 13.94 19.93
N ASN A 286 12.02 14.00 19.25
CA ASN A 286 11.84 13.68 17.83
C ASN A 286 12.14 12.22 17.42
N CYS A 287 12.51 11.34 18.34
CA CYS A 287 12.70 9.92 18.04
C CYS A 287 11.40 9.16 18.29
N CYS A 288 10.89 8.48 17.25
CA CYS A 288 9.63 7.74 17.33
C CYS A 288 9.86 6.22 17.33
N ARG A 289 11.06 5.75 17.67
CA ARG A 289 11.43 4.33 17.56
C ARG A 289 11.03 3.54 18.79
N CYS A 290 10.66 2.30 18.55
CA CYS A 290 10.22 1.34 19.56
C CYS A 290 11.09 0.07 19.52
N PHE A 291 11.35 -0.55 20.68
CA PHE A 291 12.10 -1.80 20.77
C PHE A 291 11.35 -2.80 21.65
N CYS A 292 11.04 -3.99 21.15
CA CYS A 292 10.33 -4.97 21.97
C CYS A 292 11.22 -5.55 23.07
N VAL A 293 10.60 -5.87 24.21
CA VAL A 293 11.25 -6.47 25.39
C VAL A 293 12.06 -7.71 24.99
N GLU A 294 11.49 -8.58 24.16
CA GLU A 294 12.12 -9.80 23.68
C GLU A 294 13.42 -9.54 22.91
N CYS A 295 13.43 -8.62 21.94
CA CYS A 295 14.63 -8.30 21.18
C CYS A 295 15.72 -7.70 22.07
N VAL A 296 15.35 -6.87 23.05
CA VAL A 296 16.29 -6.26 23.97
C VAL A 296 16.94 -7.30 24.87
N ASP A 297 16.14 -8.16 25.50
CA ASP A 297 16.67 -9.18 26.42
C ASP A 297 17.51 -10.24 25.70
N LEU A 298 17.22 -10.53 24.42
CA LEU A 298 18.00 -11.46 23.61
C LEU A 298 19.31 -10.85 23.07
N LEU A 299 19.24 -9.66 22.46
CA LEU A 299 20.37 -9.10 21.69
C LEU A 299 21.27 -8.19 22.54
N VAL A 300 20.72 -7.55 23.57
CA VAL A 300 21.50 -6.68 24.48
C VAL A 300 21.95 -7.46 25.71
N GLY A 301 21.06 -8.27 26.27
CA GLY A 301 21.35 -9.20 27.37
C GLY A 301 20.17 -9.35 28.33
N PRO A 302 20.11 -10.46 29.09
CA PRO A 302 18.96 -10.78 29.93
C PRO A 302 18.75 -9.71 31.02
N GLY A 303 17.54 -9.18 31.11
CA GLY A 303 17.16 -8.14 32.06
C GLY A 303 17.50 -6.72 31.60
N ALA A 304 18.05 -6.54 30.40
CA ALA A 304 18.32 -5.23 29.83
C ALA A 304 17.04 -4.44 29.57
N ALA A 305 15.93 -5.10 29.22
CA ALA A 305 14.65 -4.43 29.04
C ALA A 305 14.13 -3.84 30.35
N GLN A 306 14.22 -4.60 31.45
CA GLN A 306 13.85 -4.12 32.78
C GLN A 306 14.75 -2.99 33.28
N ALA A 307 16.02 -2.99 32.89
CA ALA A 307 16.92 -1.86 33.16
C ALA A 307 16.48 -0.60 32.40
N ALA A 308 16.15 -0.74 31.10
CA ALA A 308 15.65 0.35 30.28
C ALA A 308 14.31 0.91 30.77
N ILE A 309 13.37 0.06 31.22
CA ILE A 309 12.08 0.49 31.80
C ILE A 309 12.27 1.37 33.05
N LYS A 310 13.32 1.10 33.84
CA LYS A 310 13.64 1.86 35.06
C LYS A 310 14.44 3.13 34.78
N GLU A 311 14.95 3.29 33.56
CA GLU A 311 15.73 4.46 33.14
C GLU A 311 14.78 5.51 32.55
N ASP A 312 14.76 6.70 33.15
CA ASP A 312 13.93 7.81 32.68
C ASP A 312 14.77 9.10 32.63
N PRO A 313 15.01 9.71 31.44
CA PRO A 313 14.60 9.24 30.11
C PRO A 313 15.55 8.18 29.53
N TRP A 314 14.98 7.08 29.00
CA TRP A 314 15.75 6.08 28.25
C TRP A 314 15.98 6.49 26.80
N ASN A 315 17.23 6.44 26.34
CA ASN A 315 17.59 6.68 24.94
C ASN A 315 17.76 5.35 24.19
N CYS A 316 17.04 5.20 23.07
CA CYS A 316 17.11 3.97 22.29
C CYS A 316 18.49 3.76 21.62
N TYR A 317 18.72 2.53 21.17
CA TYR A 317 20.01 2.11 20.58
C TYR A 317 20.36 2.80 19.26
N MET A 318 19.40 3.47 18.62
CA MET A 318 19.65 4.30 17.43
C MET A 318 20.07 5.72 17.81
N CYS A 319 19.69 6.21 18.99
CA CYS A 319 20.00 7.56 19.47
C CYS A 319 21.25 7.61 20.34
N GLY A 320 21.53 6.55 21.10
CA GLY A 320 22.67 6.53 22.01
C GLY A 320 24.01 6.81 21.33
N HIS A 321 24.92 7.40 22.10
CA HIS A 321 26.28 7.72 21.65
C HIS A 321 27.15 6.48 21.43
N LYS A 322 26.86 5.39 22.16
CA LYS A 322 27.51 4.09 21.94
C LYS A 322 26.84 3.39 20.77
N GLY A 323 27.65 2.78 19.90
CA GLY A 323 27.15 1.96 18.78
C GLY A 323 26.98 0.47 19.11
N VAL A 324 27.40 0.03 20.30
CA VAL A 324 27.43 -1.38 20.71
C VAL A 324 26.73 -1.57 22.04
N TYR A 325 25.76 -2.48 22.09
CA TYR A 325 24.96 -2.84 23.25
C TYR A 325 24.81 -4.36 23.31
N GLY A 326 25.67 -5.04 24.08
CA GLY A 326 25.74 -6.50 24.05
C GLY A 326 26.14 -7.01 22.67
N LEU A 327 25.33 -7.89 22.08
CA LEU A 327 25.49 -8.37 20.70
C LEU A 327 24.90 -7.40 19.67
N LEU A 328 23.98 -6.53 20.08
CA LEU A 328 23.36 -5.53 19.20
C LEU A 328 24.37 -4.43 18.86
N ARG A 329 24.69 -4.30 17.57
CA ARG A 329 25.56 -3.22 17.05
C ARG A 329 24.86 -2.43 15.97
N ARG A 330 24.77 -1.11 16.14
CA ARG A 330 24.26 -0.18 15.13
C ARG A 330 25.24 -0.11 13.97
N ARG A 331 24.74 -0.12 12.73
CA ARG A 331 25.56 0.11 11.54
C ARG A 331 25.91 1.58 11.42
N GLU A 332 27.10 1.92 10.92
CA GLU A 332 27.46 3.32 10.64
C GLU A 332 26.87 3.80 9.30
N ASP A 333 26.76 2.88 8.33
CA ASP A 333 26.19 3.10 6.99
C ASP A 333 24.68 2.83 6.92
N TRP A 334 24.00 2.70 8.07
CA TRP A 334 22.56 2.43 8.13
C TRP A 334 21.67 3.39 7.32
N PRO A 335 21.97 4.70 7.20
CA PRO A 335 21.11 5.62 6.44
C PRO A 335 21.04 5.24 4.96
N SER A 336 22.20 5.00 4.35
CA SER A 336 22.33 4.59 2.95
C SER A 336 21.74 3.20 2.70
N ARG A 337 21.93 2.28 3.65
CA ARG A 337 21.36 0.93 3.57
C ARG A 337 19.85 0.92 3.64
N LEU A 338 19.27 1.66 4.60
CA LEU A 338 17.83 1.78 4.74
C LEU A 338 17.21 2.33 3.47
N GLN A 339 17.84 3.35 2.88
CA GLN A 339 17.43 3.89 1.61
C GLN A 339 17.45 2.83 0.49
N MET A 340 18.56 2.11 0.31
CA MET A 340 18.66 1.06 -0.70
C MET A 340 17.64 -0.06 -0.47
N PHE A 341 17.31 -0.34 0.79
CA PHE A 341 16.32 -1.34 1.16
C PHE A 341 14.92 -1.04 0.60
N PHE A 342 14.58 0.25 0.50
CA PHE A 342 13.31 0.73 -0.05
C PHE A 342 13.41 1.15 -1.53
N ALA A 343 14.61 1.21 -2.11
CA ALA A 343 14.85 1.61 -3.49
C ALA A 343 14.67 0.41 -4.45
N ASN A 344 13.45 -0.11 -4.55
CA ASN A 344 13.06 -1.13 -5.54
C ASN A 344 12.36 -0.50 -6.74
N ASN A 345 12.99 0.50 -7.38
CA ASN A 345 12.53 0.99 -8.68
C ASN A 345 13.20 0.15 -9.77
N HIS A 346 12.52 -0.92 -10.20
CA HIS A 346 13.00 -1.80 -11.27
C HIS A 346 12.85 -1.20 -12.68
N ASP A 347 12.25 -0.01 -12.81
CA ASP A 347 12.04 0.64 -14.12
C ASP A 347 13.18 1.62 -14.43
N GLN A 348 14.19 1.12 -15.12
CA GLN A 348 15.46 1.77 -15.51
C GLN A 348 15.35 2.95 -16.49
N GLU A 349 14.18 3.57 -16.66
CA GLU A 349 14.01 4.65 -17.66
C GLU A 349 14.63 6.00 -17.24
N PHE A 350 14.81 6.23 -15.95
CA PHE A 350 15.33 7.50 -15.40
C PHE A 350 16.44 7.27 -14.39
N ASP A 351 17.31 8.27 -14.22
CA ASP A 351 18.35 8.23 -13.20
C ASP A 351 17.73 8.10 -11.79
N PRO A 352 18.38 7.36 -10.87
CA PRO A 352 17.90 7.25 -9.50
C PRO A 352 17.75 8.65 -8.87
N PRO A 353 16.62 8.94 -8.20
CA PRO A 353 16.43 10.26 -7.60
C PRO A 353 17.52 10.54 -6.56
N LYS A 354 17.93 11.82 -6.42
CA LYS A 354 18.77 12.24 -5.29
C LYS A 354 18.06 11.83 -4.00
N VAL A 355 18.77 11.10 -3.16
CA VAL A 355 18.25 10.69 -1.87
C VAL A 355 19.04 11.31 -0.74
N TYR A 356 18.35 11.49 0.37
CA TYR A 356 18.85 12.17 1.54
C TYR A 356 18.99 11.16 2.68
N PRO A 357 20.09 11.18 3.44
CA PRO A 357 20.20 10.36 4.63
C PRO A 357 19.19 10.84 5.69
N PRO A 358 18.55 9.92 6.43
CA PRO A 358 17.79 10.26 7.64
C PRO A 358 18.53 11.20 8.59
N VAL A 359 17.80 12.15 9.17
CA VAL A 359 18.37 13.18 10.05
C VAL A 359 18.38 12.66 11.50
N PRO A 360 19.50 12.78 12.24
CA PRO A 360 19.55 12.45 13.67
C PRO A 360 18.46 13.18 14.46
N ALA A 361 17.83 12.50 15.41
CA ALA A 361 16.63 12.99 16.10
C ALA A 361 16.82 14.39 16.72
N GLU A 362 18.00 14.68 17.28
CA GLU A 362 18.29 15.97 17.93
C GLU A 362 18.44 17.13 16.93
N LYS A 363 18.70 16.82 15.65
CA LYS A 363 18.90 17.80 14.57
C LYS A 363 17.65 18.03 13.74
N ARG A 364 16.59 17.24 13.95
CA ARG A 364 15.33 17.36 13.21
C ARG A 364 14.68 18.71 13.51
N LYS A 365 14.19 19.35 12.45
CA LYS A 365 13.50 20.66 12.51
C LYS A 365 12.07 20.52 11.95
N PRO A 366 11.15 21.42 12.31
CA PRO A 366 9.82 21.42 11.73
C PRO A 366 9.86 21.56 10.20
N ILE A 367 8.90 20.92 9.51
CA ILE A 367 8.82 20.90 8.05
C ILE A 367 8.21 22.20 7.50
N ARG A 368 8.69 22.65 6.35
CA ARG A 368 8.13 23.79 5.60
C ARG A 368 7.55 23.30 4.28
N VAL A 369 6.27 23.58 4.05
CA VAL A 369 5.48 22.96 2.97
C VAL A 369 4.94 24.00 2.01
N LEU A 370 5.09 23.73 0.72
CA LEU A 370 4.39 24.39 -0.38
C LEU A 370 3.37 23.41 -0.98
N SER A 371 2.08 23.68 -0.79
CA SER A 371 0.96 22.88 -1.31
C SER A 371 0.30 23.60 -2.48
N LEU A 372 0.37 23.01 -3.67
CA LEU A 372 -0.20 23.56 -4.89
C LEU A 372 -1.48 22.79 -5.23
N PHE A 373 -2.57 23.51 -5.53
CA PHE A 373 -3.90 22.90 -5.71
C PHE A 373 -4.35 22.17 -4.43
N ASP A 374 -4.23 22.87 -3.30
CA ASP A 374 -4.34 22.30 -1.95
C ASP A 374 -5.69 21.62 -1.66
N GLY A 375 -6.76 22.06 -2.33
CA GLY A 375 -8.10 21.60 -2.09
C GLY A 375 -8.50 21.81 -0.63
N ILE A 376 -8.97 20.75 0.02
CA ILE A 376 -9.43 20.80 1.41
C ILE A 376 -8.31 20.58 2.45
N ALA A 377 -7.07 20.98 2.14
CA ALA A 377 -5.92 20.92 3.05
C ALA A 377 -5.54 19.51 3.57
N THR A 378 -5.73 18.48 2.73
CA THR A 378 -5.47 17.07 3.10
C THR A 378 -4.02 16.85 3.54
N GLY A 379 -3.05 17.52 2.89
CA GLY A 379 -1.64 17.40 3.23
C GLY A 379 -1.35 17.89 4.66
N LEU A 380 -1.91 19.03 5.06
CA LEU A 380 -1.74 19.54 6.43
C LEU A 380 -2.45 18.69 7.48
N LEU A 381 -3.63 18.13 7.15
CA LEU A 381 -4.31 17.18 8.02
C LEU A 381 -3.40 15.99 8.33
N VAL A 382 -2.85 15.35 7.29
CA VAL A 382 -2.01 14.16 7.47
C VAL A 382 -0.70 14.46 8.19
N LEU A 383 -0.06 15.60 7.92
CA LEU A 383 1.15 15.99 8.66
C LEU A 383 0.87 16.16 10.16
N LYS A 384 -0.29 16.72 10.52
CA LYS A 384 -0.74 16.82 11.92
C LYS A 384 -1.04 15.44 12.52
N ASP A 385 -1.75 14.59 11.80
CA ASP A 385 -2.09 13.24 12.24
C ASP A 385 -0.84 12.38 12.50
N LEU A 386 0.20 12.55 11.69
CA LEU A 386 1.50 11.89 11.88
C LEU A 386 2.33 12.50 13.02
N GLY A 387 1.88 13.61 13.61
CA GLY A 387 2.61 14.35 14.63
C GLY A 387 3.86 15.06 14.09
N ILE A 388 3.95 15.35 12.78
CA ILE A 388 5.08 16.10 12.22
C ILE A 388 4.86 17.59 12.50
N GLN A 389 5.85 18.24 13.12
CA GLN A 389 5.80 19.68 13.37
C GLN A 389 5.89 20.45 12.05
N VAL A 390 4.93 21.34 11.81
CA VAL A 390 4.88 22.18 10.60
C VAL A 390 5.19 23.63 10.99
N ASP A 391 6.31 24.15 10.49
CA ASP A 391 6.70 25.56 10.67
C ASP A 391 5.83 26.46 9.76
N ARG A 392 5.78 26.10 8.47
CA ARG A 392 5.05 26.88 7.48
C ARG A 392 4.29 25.97 6.53
N TYR A 393 3.05 26.36 6.22
CA TYR A 393 2.23 25.72 5.20
C TYR A 393 1.64 26.78 4.28
N ILE A 394 2.22 26.92 3.09
CA ILE A 394 1.73 27.85 2.06
C ILE A 394 0.93 27.07 1.04
N ALA A 395 -0.29 27.53 0.76
CA ALA A 395 -1.22 26.85 -0.12
C ALA A 395 -1.67 27.74 -1.28
N SER A 396 -1.60 27.21 -2.51
CA SER A 396 -2.28 27.80 -3.66
C SER A 396 -3.61 27.08 -3.89
N GLU A 397 -4.70 27.85 -3.84
CA GLU A 397 -6.06 27.38 -4.09
C GLU A 397 -6.92 28.58 -4.55
N VAL A 398 -7.91 28.32 -5.41
CA VAL A 398 -8.82 29.34 -5.97
C VAL A 398 -10.29 29.06 -5.64
N CYS A 399 -10.61 27.86 -5.17
CA CYS A 399 -11.96 27.50 -4.78
C CYS A 399 -12.25 28.00 -3.36
N GLU A 400 -13.13 29.01 -3.23
CA GLU A 400 -13.51 29.60 -1.94
C GLU A 400 -14.01 28.58 -0.90
N ASP A 401 -14.81 27.61 -1.34
CA ASP A 401 -15.30 26.52 -0.49
C ASP A 401 -14.12 25.70 0.10
N SER A 402 -13.13 25.36 -0.72
CA SER A 402 -11.92 24.64 -0.30
C SER A 402 -11.09 25.45 0.70
N ILE A 403 -10.85 26.73 0.39
CA ILE A 403 -10.11 27.66 1.26
C ILE A 403 -10.82 27.78 2.61
N THR A 404 -12.15 27.88 2.61
CA THR A 404 -12.96 27.97 3.83
C THR A 404 -12.81 26.72 4.71
N VAL A 405 -12.81 25.51 4.12
CA VAL A 405 -12.52 24.27 4.87
C VAL A 405 -11.16 24.34 5.52
N GLY A 406 -10.11 24.67 4.76
CA GLY A 406 -8.75 24.73 5.28
C GLY A 406 -8.57 25.78 6.38
N MET A 407 -9.10 26.99 6.20
CA MET A 407 -9.05 28.06 7.19
C MET A 407 -9.70 27.66 8.52
N VAL A 408 -10.90 27.06 8.47
CA VAL A 408 -11.64 26.64 9.68
C VAL A 408 -10.97 25.45 10.36
N ARG A 409 -10.62 24.39 9.59
CA ARG A 409 -10.07 23.15 10.15
C ARG A 409 -8.64 23.29 10.67
N HIS A 410 -7.89 24.23 10.12
CA HIS A 410 -6.50 24.47 10.51
C HIS A 410 -6.29 25.81 11.21
N GLN A 411 -7.35 26.42 11.75
CA GLN A 411 -7.30 27.61 12.62
C GLN A 411 -6.50 28.77 12.00
N GLY A 412 -6.63 28.99 10.70
CA GLY A 412 -5.90 30.04 9.98
C GLY A 412 -4.37 29.85 9.87
N LYS A 413 -3.84 28.65 10.17
CA LYS A 413 -2.39 28.36 10.05
C LYS A 413 -1.87 28.30 8.61
N ILE A 414 -2.77 28.17 7.63
CA ILE A 414 -2.42 28.09 6.20
C ILE A 414 -2.29 29.49 5.62
N MET A 415 -1.17 29.77 4.96
CA MET A 415 -1.01 31.00 4.16
C MET A 415 -1.50 30.75 2.74
N TYR A 416 -2.71 31.23 2.42
CA TYR A 416 -3.27 31.13 1.08
C TYR A 416 -2.74 32.22 0.15
N VAL A 417 -2.29 31.82 -1.05
CA VAL A 417 -1.68 32.73 -2.04
C VAL A 417 -2.50 32.89 -3.31
N GLY A 418 -3.67 32.26 -3.38
CA GLY A 418 -4.58 32.32 -4.52
C GLY A 418 -4.09 31.46 -5.70
N ASP A 419 -4.28 31.99 -6.91
CA ASP A 419 -3.97 31.28 -8.16
C ASP A 419 -2.47 30.99 -8.33
N VAL A 420 -2.15 29.73 -8.60
CA VAL A 420 -0.78 29.23 -8.77
C VAL A 420 0.01 29.99 -9.85
N ARG A 421 -0.69 30.48 -10.89
CA ARG A 421 -0.09 31.20 -12.02
C ARG A 421 0.48 32.57 -11.62
N ASN A 422 -0.01 33.12 -10.50
CA ASN A 422 0.46 34.40 -9.98
C ASN A 422 1.67 34.23 -9.03
N VAL A 423 2.05 32.99 -8.71
CA VAL A 423 3.21 32.70 -7.85
C VAL A 423 4.48 32.81 -8.70
N THR A 424 5.35 33.75 -8.33
CA THR A 424 6.60 34.03 -9.05
C THR A 424 7.80 33.44 -8.31
N GLN A 425 8.94 33.33 -8.98
CA GLN A 425 10.20 32.91 -8.37
C GLN A 425 10.58 33.77 -7.15
N LYS A 426 10.31 35.08 -7.21
CA LYS A 426 10.54 35.99 -6.08
C LYS A 426 9.72 35.59 -4.85
N HIS A 427 8.45 35.24 -5.05
CA HIS A 427 7.60 34.74 -3.98
C HIS A 427 8.19 33.46 -3.36
N ILE A 428 8.62 32.49 -4.18
CA ILE A 428 9.21 31.24 -3.68
C ILE A 428 10.47 31.50 -2.85
N GLN A 429 11.31 32.45 -3.25
CA GLN A 429 12.52 32.83 -2.50
C GLN A 429 12.21 33.54 -1.17
N GLU A 430 11.21 34.41 -1.15
CA GLU A 430 10.79 35.15 0.06
C GLU A 430 10.05 34.26 1.07
N TRP A 431 9.29 33.30 0.55
CA TRP A 431 8.48 32.39 1.36
C TRP A 431 9.26 31.17 1.84
N GLY A 432 10.29 30.77 1.09
CA GLY A 432 11.10 29.60 1.37
C GLY A 432 12.19 29.83 2.41
N PRO A 433 13.10 28.85 2.60
CA PRO A 433 13.17 27.57 1.87
C PRO A 433 11.99 26.63 2.19
N PHE A 434 11.61 25.77 1.23
CA PHE A 434 10.59 24.72 1.42
C PHE A 434 11.24 23.35 1.43
N ASP A 435 10.83 22.47 2.34
CA ASP A 435 11.34 21.09 2.46
C ASP A 435 10.44 20.07 1.77
N LEU A 436 9.17 20.42 1.55
CA LEU A 436 8.19 19.56 0.90
C LEU A 436 7.34 20.38 -0.10
N VAL A 437 7.28 19.96 -1.35
CA VAL A 437 6.39 20.53 -2.39
C VAL A 437 5.38 19.49 -2.84
N ILE A 438 4.09 19.74 -2.67
CA ILE A 438 3.04 18.78 -3.01
C ILE A 438 1.98 19.39 -3.90
N GLY A 439 1.31 18.57 -4.71
CA GLY A 439 0.14 19.02 -5.45
C GLY A 439 -0.54 17.98 -6.31
N GLY A 440 -1.82 18.24 -6.61
CA GLY A 440 -2.63 17.42 -7.52
C GLY A 440 -3.43 18.33 -8.43
N SER A 441 -2.93 18.57 -9.65
CA SER A 441 -3.59 19.49 -10.58
C SER A 441 -4.93 18.91 -11.07
N PRO A 442 -5.93 19.75 -11.41
CA PRO A 442 -7.25 19.27 -11.81
C PRO A 442 -7.22 18.23 -12.95
N CYS A 443 -7.76 17.04 -12.68
CA CYS A 443 -7.69 15.89 -13.59
C CYS A 443 -8.74 15.89 -14.71
N ASN A 444 -9.65 16.87 -14.73
CA ASN A 444 -10.81 16.91 -15.62
C ASN A 444 -10.44 16.83 -17.11
N ASP A 445 -9.39 17.56 -17.52
CA ASP A 445 -8.92 17.58 -18.91
C ASP A 445 -7.88 16.49 -19.22
N LEU A 446 -7.39 15.77 -18.21
CA LEU A 446 -6.48 14.63 -18.37
C LEU A 446 -7.23 13.30 -18.46
N SER A 447 -8.40 13.21 -17.82
CA SER A 447 -9.08 11.93 -17.67
C SER A 447 -9.74 11.46 -18.98
N ILE A 448 -9.41 10.25 -19.43
CA ILE A 448 -9.98 9.63 -20.63
C ILE A 448 -11.49 9.40 -20.52
N VAL A 449 -12.03 9.31 -19.30
CA VAL A 449 -13.47 9.15 -19.04
C VAL A 449 -14.26 10.45 -19.31
N ASN A 450 -13.57 11.57 -19.50
CA ASN A 450 -14.19 12.81 -19.96
C ASN A 450 -14.12 12.90 -21.50
N PRO A 451 -15.25 12.82 -22.22
CA PRO A 451 -15.27 12.96 -23.68
C PRO A 451 -14.84 14.35 -24.15
N ALA A 452 -15.02 15.37 -23.31
CA ALA A 452 -14.67 16.77 -23.59
C ALA A 452 -13.25 17.15 -23.11
N ARG A 453 -12.40 16.14 -22.85
CA ARG A 453 -11.02 16.36 -22.37
C ARG A 453 -10.21 17.16 -23.38
N LYS A 454 -9.35 18.04 -22.89
CA LYS A 454 -8.42 18.82 -23.73
C LYS A 454 -6.97 18.32 -23.69
N GLY A 455 -6.65 17.36 -22.81
CA GLY A 455 -5.30 16.82 -22.65
C GLY A 455 -4.38 17.71 -21.81
N LEU A 456 -3.10 17.32 -21.73
CA LEU A 456 -2.11 17.97 -20.88
C LEU A 456 -1.77 19.42 -21.26
N TYR A 457 -1.79 19.75 -22.56
CA TYR A 457 -1.31 21.05 -23.06
C TYR A 457 -2.41 22.11 -23.15
N GLU A 458 -3.67 21.74 -22.90
CA GLU A 458 -4.82 22.64 -22.99
C GLU A 458 -5.68 22.61 -21.72
N GLY A 459 -6.68 23.50 -21.66
CA GLY A 459 -7.64 23.53 -20.55
C GLY A 459 -6.97 23.66 -19.17
N THR A 460 -7.42 22.86 -18.22
CA THR A 460 -6.82 22.75 -16.89
C THR A 460 -5.63 21.78 -16.84
N GLY A 461 -5.39 21.00 -17.90
CA GLY A 461 -4.23 20.10 -17.98
C GLY A 461 -2.91 20.86 -17.85
N ARG A 462 -2.85 22.07 -18.42
CA ARG A 462 -1.66 22.95 -18.38
C ARG A 462 -1.21 23.33 -16.97
N LEU A 463 -2.09 23.21 -15.97
CA LEU A 463 -1.76 23.53 -14.58
C LEU A 463 -0.70 22.57 -14.00
N PHE A 464 -0.51 21.39 -14.60
CA PHE A 464 0.66 20.56 -14.34
C PHE A 464 1.99 21.32 -14.53
N PHE A 465 2.10 22.15 -15.57
CA PHE A 465 3.33 22.90 -15.85
C PHE A 465 3.62 23.97 -14.81
N GLU A 466 2.59 24.49 -14.11
CA GLU A 466 2.79 25.39 -12.98
C GLU A 466 3.35 24.65 -11.77
N PHE A 467 2.92 23.41 -11.51
CA PHE A 467 3.57 22.56 -10.51
C PHE A 467 5.03 22.32 -10.86
N TYR A 468 5.32 21.90 -12.09
CA TYR A 468 6.68 21.65 -12.56
C TYR A 468 7.57 22.90 -12.42
N ARG A 469 7.08 24.07 -12.85
CA ARG A 469 7.79 25.35 -12.74
C ARG A 469 8.13 25.69 -11.29
N LEU A 470 7.15 25.65 -10.40
CA LEU A 470 7.35 26.01 -8.99
C LEU A 470 8.17 24.96 -8.23
N LEU A 471 8.08 23.68 -8.59
CA LEU A 471 8.94 22.62 -8.07
C LEU A 471 10.41 22.92 -8.38
N HIS A 472 10.71 23.32 -9.62
CA HIS A 472 12.06 23.70 -10.02
C HIS A 472 12.55 24.95 -9.28
N GLU A 473 11.69 25.96 -9.10
CA GLU A 473 12.02 27.18 -8.35
C GLU A 473 12.26 26.94 -6.84
N ALA A 474 11.56 25.96 -6.24
CA ALA A 474 11.68 25.62 -4.82
C ALA A 474 12.82 24.63 -4.51
N ARG A 475 13.34 23.94 -5.53
CA ARG A 475 14.40 22.93 -5.39
C ARG A 475 15.68 23.56 -4.83
N PRO A 476 16.36 22.91 -3.87
CA PRO A 476 17.67 23.36 -3.40
C PRO A 476 18.65 23.48 -4.56
N LYS A 477 19.55 24.46 -4.48
CA LYS A 477 20.65 24.61 -5.44
C LYS A 477 21.65 23.46 -5.28
N GLU A 478 22.41 23.18 -6.33
CA GLU A 478 23.51 22.20 -6.24
C GLU A 478 24.47 22.56 -5.09
N GLY A 479 24.87 21.54 -4.32
CA GLY A 479 25.67 21.70 -3.09
C GLY A 479 24.85 21.96 -1.81
N ASP A 480 23.54 22.22 -1.90
CA ASP A 480 22.64 22.20 -0.74
C ASP A 480 22.11 20.78 -0.53
N ASP A 481 22.62 20.10 0.50
CA ASP A 481 22.25 18.73 0.88
C ASP A 481 21.10 18.66 1.90
N ARG A 482 20.40 19.79 2.09
CA ARG A 482 19.11 19.82 2.79
C ARG A 482 18.14 18.79 2.22
N PRO A 483 17.49 17.95 3.06
CA PRO A 483 16.41 17.08 2.62
C PRO A 483 15.30 17.87 1.93
N PHE A 484 14.99 17.48 0.70
CA PHE A 484 13.96 18.11 -0.10
C PHE A 484 13.09 17.06 -0.79
N PHE A 485 11.81 17.12 -0.51
CA PHE A 485 10.84 16.14 -0.98
C PHE A 485 9.77 16.79 -1.83
N TRP A 486 9.20 16.01 -2.75
CA TRP A 486 8.07 16.44 -3.55
C TRP A 486 7.15 15.28 -3.89
N LEU A 487 5.88 15.61 -4.11
CA LEU A 487 4.84 14.66 -4.49
C LEU A 487 3.86 15.31 -5.45
N PHE A 488 3.66 14.70 -6.61
CA PHE A 488 2.62 15.05 -7.57
C PHE A 488 1.64 13.89 -7.73
N GLU A 489 0.35 14.17 -7.64
CA GLU A 489 -0.71 13.17 -7.79
C GLU A 489 -1.60 13.46 -8.99
N ASN A 490 -2.04 12.40 -9.67
CA ASN A 490 -3.12 12.50 -10.63
C ASN A 490 -3.85 11.16 -10.91
N VAL A 491 -4.89 11.19 -11.74
CA VAL A 491 -5.73 10.03 -12.05
C VAL A 491 -5.02 8.97 -12.89
N VAL A 492 -5.26 7.69 -12.59
CA VAL A 492 -4.75 6.57 -13.40
C VAL A 492 -5.35 6.54 -14.80
N ALA A 493 -6.62 6.93 -14.92
CA ALA A 493 -7.36 6.98 -16.18
C ALA A 493 -7.01 8.24 -17.00
N MET A 494 -5.72 8.53 -17.20
CA MET A 494 -5.22 9.56 -18.11
C MET A 494 -4.71 8.94 -19.42
N GLY A 495 -4.52 9.75 -20.47
CA GLY A 495 -3.94 9.28 -21.73
C GLY A 495 -2.52 8.74 -21.52
N VAL A 496 -2.14 7.67 -22.25
CA VAL A 496 -0.79 7.09 -22.14
C VAL A 496 0.30 8.10 -22.52
N SER A 497 0.03 8.95 -23.51
CA SER A 497 0.91 10.06 -23.89
C SER A 497 1.06 11.09 -22.78
N ASP A 498 -0.04 11.47 -22.12
CA ASP A 498 -0.02 12.45 -21.02
C ASP A 498 0.77 11.90 -19.82
N LYS A 499 0.55 10.62 -19.46
CA LYS A 499 1.32 9.93 -18.41
C LYS A 499 2.81 9.98 -18.71
N ARG A 500 3.20 9.59 -19.93
CA ARG A 500 4.59 9.55 -20.37
C ARG A 500 5.22 10.95 -20.37
N ASP A 501 4.49 11.96 -20.84
CA ASP A 501 4.99 13.33 -20.88
C ASP A 501 5.16 13.88 -19.45
N ILE A 502 4.21 13.66 -18.54
CA ILE A 502 4.36 13.98 -17.11
C ILE A 502 5.61 13.31 -16.53
N SER A 503 5.80 12.01 -16.77
CA SER A 503 6.99 11.29 -16.30
C SER A 503 8.29 11.88 -16.85
N ARG A 504 8.31 12.33 -18.12
CA ARG A 504 9.47 12.98 -18.73
C ARG A 504 9.78 14.33 -18.09
N PHE A 505 8.77 15.17 -17.85
CA PHE A 505 8.97 16.46 -17.19
C PHE A 505 9.43 16.31 -15.74
N LEU A 506 8.91 15.30 -15.02
CA LEU A 506 9.27 15.03 -13.63
C LEU A 506 10.49 14.13 -13.46
N GLU A 507 11.06 13.62 -14.57
CA GLU A 507 12.20 12.69 -14.60
C GLU A 507 11.99 11.49 -13.67
N SER A 508 10.77 10.96 -13.64
CA SER A 508 10.36 9.93 -12.69
C SER A 508 9.12 9.18 -13.18
N ASN A 509 9.04 7.89 -12.86
CA ASN A 509 7.85 7.08 -13.12
C ASN A 509 6.88 7.12 -11.93
N PRO A 510 5.55 7.07 -12.18
CA PRO A 510 4.58 7.08 -11.10
C PRO A 510 4.48 5.73 -10.43
N VAL A 511 4.25 5.75 -9.12
CA VAL A 511 3.70 4.61 -8.37
C VAL A 511 2.19 4.65 -8.47
N MET A 512 1.57 3.50 -8.78
CA MET A 512 0.11 3.36 -8.79
C MET A 512 -0.34 2.81 -7.43
N ILE A 513 -1.19 3.57 -6.73
CA ILE A 513 -1.78 3.14 -5.45
C ILE A 513 -3.30 3.25 -5.56
N ASP A 514 -3.99 2.16 -5.21
CA ASP A 514 -5.44 2.13 -5.09
C ASP A 514 -5.85 2.19 -3.62
N ALA A 515 -6.63 3.21 -3.26
CA ALA A 515 -7.13 3.36 -1.90
C ALA A 515 -7.97 2.16 -1.42
N LYS A 516 -8.42 1.26 -2.31
CA LYS A 516 -9.18 0.06 -1.92
C LYS A 516 -8.46 -0.79 -0.86
N GLU A 517 -7.13 -0.74 -0.81
CA GLU A 517 -6.33 -1.54 0.12
C GLU A 517 -6.38 -0.98 1.56
N VAL A 518 -6.69 0.30 1.73
CA VAL A 518 -6.72 1.02 3.03
C VAL A 518 -8.00 1.82 3.25
N SER A 519 -9.01 1.62 2.41
CA SER A 519 -10.30 2.32 2.51
C SER A 519 -11.42 1.54 1.84
N ALA A 520 -12.66 1.97 2.10
CA ALA A 520 -13.88 1.41 1.53
C ALA A 520 -14.17 1.87 0.08
N ALA A 521 -13.20 2.47 -0.63
CA ALA A 521 -13.39 2.95 -2.01
C ALA A 521 -12.28 2.50 -2.96
N HIS A 522 -12.69 2.12 -4.18
CA HIS A 522 -11.78 2.09 -5.32
C HIS A 522 -11.39 3.52 -5.69
N ARG A 523 -10.10 3.84 -5.63
CA ARG A 523 -9.56 5.16 -6.00
C ARG A 523 -8.09 5.01 -6.41
N ALA A 524 -7.85 4.29 -7.50
CA ALA A 524 -6.52 4.19 -8.10
C ALA A 524 -6.01 5.56 -8.57
N ARG A 525 -4.79 5.93 -8.14
CA ARG A 525 -4.08 7.18 -8.47
C ARG A 525 -2.62 6.92 -8.78
N TYR A 526 -2.05 7.75 -9.63
CA TYR A 526 -0.62 7.81 -9.89
C TYR A 526 0.01 8.86 -8.99
N PHE A 527 1.16 8.50 -8.41
CA PHE A 527 1.97 9.36 -7.55
C PHE A 527 3.39 9.41 -8.09
N TRP A 528 3.82 10.59 -8.51
CA TRP A 528 5.23 10.88 -8.84
C TRP A 528 5.86 11.58 -7.65
N GLY A 529 7.10 11.24 -7.32
CA GLY A 529 7.76 11.88 -6.20
C GLY A 529 9.07 11.21 -5.83
N ASN A 530 9.69 11.75 -4.80
CA ASN A 530 10.92 11.22 -4.22
C ASN A 530 10.78 10.93 -2.72
N LEU A 531 9.55 10.69 -2.23
CA LEU A 531 9.35 10.30 -0.85
C LEU A 531 9.98 8.91 -0.60
N PRO A 532 10.66 8.70 0.54
CA PRO A 532 11.33 7.44 0.81
C PRO A 532 10.35 6.27 0.85
N GLY A 533 10.61 5.22 0.06
CA GLY A 533 9.79 4.00 0.10
C GLY A 533 8.36 4.16 -0.39
N MET A 534 8.08 5.06 -1.35
CA MET A 534 6.76 5.15 -1.99
C MET A 534 6.28 3.84 -2.63
N ASN A 535 7.20 2.99 -3.04
CA ASN A 535 6.92 1.68 -3.67
C ASN A 535 6.71 0.57 -2.65
N ARG A 536 6.77 0.87 -1.34
CA ARG A 536 6.56 -0.16 -0.31
C ARG A 536 5.10 -0.64 -0.33
N PRO A 537 4.83 -1.88 0.09
CA PRO A 537 3.47 -2.39 0.13
C PRO A 537 2.57 -1.53 1.01
N LEU A 538 1.34 -1.30 0.54
CA LEU A 538 0.34 -0.56 1.29
C LEU A 538 -0.21 -1.46 2.41
N ALA A 539 0.04 -1.09 3.66
CA ALA A 539 -0.46 -1.81 4.82
C ALA A 539 -1.65 -1.05 5.43
N SER A 540 -2.73 -1.78 5.72
CA SER A 540 -3.86 -1.24 6.47
C SER A 540 -3.60 -1.29 7.96
N THR A 541 -3.99 -0.22 8.65
CA THR A 541 -4.01 -0.14 10.10
C THR A 541 -5.38 -0.56 10.63
N VAL A 542 -5.48 -0.88 11.91
CA VAL A 542 -6.76 -1.21 12.57
C VAL A 542 -7.77 -0.06 12.50
N ASN A 543 -7.29 1.17 12.37
CA ASN A 543 -8.12 2.37 12.28
C ASN A 543 -8.75 2.57 10.88
N ASP A 544 -8.24 1.88 9.87
CA ASP A 544 -8.71 2.00 8.49
C ASP A 544 -10.01 1.21 8.28
N LYS A 545 -11.03 1.91 7.79
CA LYS A 545 -12.34 1.33 7.47
C LYS A 545 -12.30 0.74 6.07
N LEU A 546 -12.16 -0.57 5.97
CA LEU A 546 -11.98 -1.28 4.70
C LEU A 546 -13.31 -1.59 4.03
N GLU A 547 -14.38 -1.77 4.80
CA GLU A 547 -15.71 -2.05 4.28
C GLU A 547 -16.62 -0.82 4.35
N LEU A 548 -17.49 -0.70 3.35
CA LEU A 548 -18.46 0.39 3.29
C LEU A 548 -19.37 0.39 4.50
N GLN A 549 -19.74 -0.80 5.00
CA GLN A 549 -20.62 -0.94 6.15
C GLN A 549 -20.04 -0.27 7.41
N GLU A 550 -18.72 -0.26 7.58
CA GLU A 550 -18.04 0.40 8.70
C GLU A 550 -18.09 1.93 8.58
N CYS A 551 -18.34 2.45 7.37
CA CYS A 551 -18.48 3.88 7.11
C CYS A 551 -19.93 4.39 7.28
N LEU A 552 -20.92 3.51 7.28
CA LEU A 552 -22.33 3.91 7.30
C LEU A 552 -22.83 4.30 8.69
N GLU A 553 -23.87 5.13 8.71
CA GLU A 553 -24.58 5.45 9.95
C GLU A 553 -25.48 4.29 10.42
N HIS A 554 -25.83 4.28 11.71
CA HIS A 554 -26.69 3.25 12.28
C HIS A 554 -28.04 3.15 11.55
N GLY A 555 -28.50 1.92 11.31
CA GLY A 555 -29.76 1.65 10.60
C GLY A 555 -29.65 1.69 9.07
N ARG A 556 -28.44 1.84 8.52
CA ARG A 556 -28.16 1.84 7.08
C ARG A 556 -27.30 0.62 6.73
N ILE A 557 -27.62 -0.02 5.61
CA ILE A 557 -26.99 -1.28 5.19
C ILE A 557 -26.29 -1.07 3.85
N ALA A 558 -25.02 -1.47 3.77
CA ALA A 558 -24.22 -1.41 2.56
C ALA A 558 -24.64 -2.50 1.57
N LYS A 559 -24.85 -2.12 0.30
CA LYS A 559 -25.09 -3.09 -0.79
C LYS A 559 -23.80 -3.68 -1.35
N PHE A 560 -22.69 -2.99 -1.14
CA PHE A 560 -21.37 -3.34 -1.68
C PHE A 560 -20.34 -3.22 -0.56
N SER A 561 -19.33 -4.10 -0.54
CA SER A 561 -18.22 -4.00 0.42
C SER A 561 -17.35 -2.77 0.12
N LYS A 562 -17.15 -2.40 -1.15
CA LYS A 562 -16.46 -1.15 -1.53
C LYS A 562 -17.24 -0.37 -2.58
N VAL A 563 -17.17 0.95 -2.51
CA VAL A 563 -17.73 1.83 -3.54
C VAL A 563 -16.74 2.04 -4.68
N ARG A 564 -17.27 2.22 -5.90
CA ARG A 564 -16.47 2.72 -7.03
C ARG A 564 -16.02 4.16 -6.80
N THR A 565 -15.05 4.61 -7.61
CA THR A 565 -14.45 5.94 -7.53
C THR A 565 -15.50 7.05 -7.47
N ILE A 566 -15.63 7.67 -6.30
CA ILE A 566 -16.49 8.84 -6.12
C ILE A 566 -15.74 10.08 -6.65
N THR A 567 -16.39 10.79 -7.57
CA THR A 567 -15.89 11.98 -8.25
C THR A 567 -16.74 13.21 -7.90
N THR A 568 -16.46 14.32 -8.58
CA THR A 568 -17.26 15.55 -8.50
C THR A 568 -18.68 15.44 -9.07
N ARG A 569 -18.96 14.41 -9.89
CA ARG A 569 -20.29 14.20 -10.49
C ARG A 569 -21.16 13.38 -9.55
N SER A 570 -22.38 13.84 -9.24
CA SER A 570 -23.31 13.10 -8.38
C SER A 570 -23.64 11.68 -8.87
N ASN A 571 -23.63 11.45 -10.18
CA ASN A 571 -23.85 10.13 -10.75
C ASN A 571 -22.73 9.12 -10.44
N SER A 572 -21.51 9.55 -10.06
CA SER A 572 -20.45 8.60 -9.70
C SER A 572 -20.70 7.88 -8.37
N ILE A 573 -21.70 8.30 -7.58
CA ILE A 573 -22.13 7.59 -6.37
C ILE A 573 -22.88 6.30 -6.74
N LYS A 574 -23.53 6.28 -7.92
CA LYS A 574 -24.26 5.11 -8.40
C LYS A 574 -23.29 4.00 -8.81
N GLN A 575 -23.65 2.76 -8.52
CA GLN A 575 -22.85 1.56 -8.63
C GLN A 575 -23.41 0.62 -9.70
N GLY A 576 -22.55 -0.21 -10.29
CA GLY A 576 -22.96 -1.19 -11.31
C GLY A 576 -23.29 -0.58 -12.67
N LYS A 577 -23.73 -1.43 -13.61
CA LYS A 577 -24.26 -1.00 -14.92
C LYS A 577 -25.67 -0.43 -14.76
N ASP A 578 -26.44 -1.03 -13.87
CA ASP A 578 -27.84 -0.68 -13.57
C ASP A 578 -27.99 0.53 -12.63
N GLN A 579 -26.89 1.23 -12.33
CA GLN A 579 -26.89 2.52 -11.63
C GLN A 579 -27.57 2.49 -10.24
N HIS A 580 -27.37 1.42 -9.49
CA HIS A 580 -27.89 1.26 -8.12
C HIS A 580 -27.27 2.26 -7.15
N PHE A 581 -28.02 2.74 -6.17
CA PHE A 581 -27.40 3.46 -5.05
C PHE A 581 -26.68 2.48 -4.10
N PRO A 582 -25.62 2.91 -3.41
CA PRO A 582 -24.77 1.99 -2.64
C PRO A 582 -25.34 1.55 -1.29
N VAL A 583 -26.42 2.18 -0.81
CA VAL A 583 -26.94 1.97 0.55
C VAL A 583 -28.44 1.63 0.50
N PHE A 584 -28.88 0.77 1.42
CA PHE A 584 -30.28 0.57 1.78
C PHE A 584 -30.59 1.20 3.13
N MET A 585 -31.71 1.92 3.20
CA MET A 585 -32.29 2.43 4.45
C MET A 585 -33.81 2.25 4.39
N ASN A 586 -34.38 1.54 5.37
CA ASN A 586 -35.82 1.25 5.43
C ASN A 586 -36.37 0.67 4.10
N GLU A 587 -35.70 -0.37 3.59
CA GLU A 587 -36.04 -1.07 2.33
C GLU A 587 -35.99 -0.21 1.06
N LYS A 588 -35.46 1.02 1.15
CA LYS A 588 -35.27 1.92 0.00
C LYS A 588 -33.80 2.16 -0.28
N GLU A 589 -33.47 2.25 -1.56
CA GLU A 589 -32.13 2.64 -1.99
C GLU A 589 -31.88 4.12 -1.65
N ASP A 590 -30.70 4.41 -1.09
CA ASP A 590 -30.27 5.75 -0.72
C ASP A 590 -28.79 5.99 -1.08
N ILE A 591 -28.42 7.25 -1.24
CA ILE A 591 -27.04 7.67 -1.51
C ILE A 591 -26.21 7.73 -0.23
N LEU A 592 -24.88 7.80 -0.39
CA LEU A 592 -24.01 8.12 0.74
C LEU A 592 -24.24 9.55 1.24
N TRP A 593 -24.29 9.70 2.56
CA TRP A 593 -24.27 10.99 3.22
C TRP A 593 -22.85 11.58 3.21
N CYS A 594 -22.73 12.91 3.32
CA CYS A 594 -21.41 13.56 3.30
C CYS A 594 -20.49 13.06 4.44
N THR A 595 -21.05 12.76 5.61
CA THR A 595 -20.31 12.20 6.75
C THR A 595 -19.83 10.77 6.50
N GLU A 596 -20.64 9.96 5.81
CA GLU A 596 -20.24 8.60 5.38
C GLU A 596 -19.15 8.69 4.30
N MET A 597 -19.26 9.65 3.37
CA MET A 597 -18.22 9.93 2.38
C MET A 597 -16.91 10.41 3.02
N GLU A 598 -16.96 11.25 4.05
CA GLU A 598 -15.76 11.64 4.82
C GLU A 598 -15.06 10.40 5.39
N ARG A 599 -15.80 9.49 6.02
CA ARG A 599 -15.25 8.21 6.54
C ARG A 599 -14.65 7.34 5.44
N VAL A 600 -15.34 7.21 4.29
CA VAL A 600 -14.84 6.43 3.14
C VAL A 600 -13.50 6.97 2.64
N PHE A 601 -13.30 8.29 2.68
CA PHE A 601 -12.06 8.93 2.25
C PHE A 601 -11.00 9.05 3.36
N GLY A 602 -11.32 8.57 4.57
CA GLY A 602 -10.45 8.62 5.75
C GLY A 602 -10.39 9.99 6.44
N PHE A 603 -11.27 10.94 6.10
CA PHE A 603 -11.35 12.21 6.82
C PHE A 603 -12.03 12.02 8.19
N PRO A 604 -11.66 12.86 9.18
CA PRO A 604 -12.45 13.00 10.39
C PRO A 604 -13.91 13.31 10.06
N VAL A 605 -14.84 12.73 10.83
CA VAL A 605 -16.27 12.99 10.64
C VAL A 605 -16.55 14.48 10.84
N HIS A 606 -17.37 15.05 9.97
CA HIS A 606 -17.69 16.47 9.86
C HIS A 606 -16.56 17.35 9.32
N TYR A 607 -15.46 16.83 8.77
CA TYR A 607 -14.35 17.65 8.28
C TYR A 607 -14.76 18.72 7.25
N THR A 608 -15.66 18.41 6.32
CA THR A 608 -16.16 19.37 5.32
C THR A 608 -17.42 20.11 5.76
N ASP A 609 -17.88 19.87 6.98
CA ASP A 609 -19.06 20.52 7.55
C ASP A 609 -18.72 21.92 8.04
N VAL A 610 -18.57 22.85 7.10
CA VAL A 610 -18.26 24.26 7.37
C VAL A 610 -19.13 25.17 6.49
N SER A 611 -19.32 26.41 6.95
CA SER A 611 -19.87 27.54 6.16
C SER A 611 -21.21 27.33 5.42
N ASN A 612 -22.16 26.55 5.96
CA ASN A 612 -23.48 26.30 5.35
C ASN A 612 -23.42 25.86 3.88
N MET A 613 -22.36 25.16 3.49
CA MET A 613 -22.20 24.65 2.12
C MET A 613 -23.31 23.66 1.77
N SER A 614 -23.77 23.73 0.52
CA SER A 614 -24.71 22.73 0.00
C SER A 614 -24.08 21.32 0.01
N ARG A 615 -24.92 20.30 0.14
CA ARG A 615 -24.50 18.89 0.03
C ARG A 615 -23.69 18.63 -1.25
N LEU A 616 -24.09 19.23 -2.37
CA LEU A 616 -23.41 19.07 -3.65
C LEU A 616 -22.01 19.68 -3.64
N ALA A 617 -21.83 20.85 -3.02
CA ALA A 617 -20.51 21.47 -2.87
C ALA A 617 -19.58 20.58 -2.04
N ARG A 618 -20.03 20.10 -0.87
CA ARG A 618 -19.27 19.16 -0.03
C ARG A 618 -18.91 17.88 -0.78
N GLN A 619 -19.85 17.31 -1.54
CA GLN A 619 -19.59 16.13 -2.38
C GLN A 619 -18.50 16.40 -3.43
N ARG A 620 -18.50 17.58 -4.06
CA ARG A 620 -17.48 17.97 -5.04
C ARG A 620 -16.10 18.12 -4.41
N LEU A 621 -16.03 18.72 -3.22
CA LEU A 621 -14.78 18.86 -2.46
C LEU A 621 -14.18 17.49 -2.14
N LEU A 622 -14.97 16.60 -1.52
CA LEU A 622 -14.53 15.23 -1.21
C LEU A 622 -14.16 14.46 -2.49
N GLY A 623 -14.95 14.58 -3.56
CA GLY A 623 -14.66 13.92 -4.82
C GLY A 623 -13.29 14.28 -5.43
N ARG A 624 -12.76 15.48 -5.14
CA ARG A 624 -11.44 15.96 -5.62
C ARG A 624 -10.29 15.63 -4.67
N SER A 625 -10.56 15.44 -3.38
CA SER A 625 -9.50 15.30 -2.38
C SER A 625 -8.69 14.02 -2.52
N TRP A 626 -7.55 13.95 -1.85
CA TRP A 626 -6.84 12.69 -1.68
C TRP A 626 -7.57 11.75 -0.71
N SER A 627 -7.19 10.48 -0.76
CA SER A 627 -7.51 9.53 0.31
C SER A 627 -6.53 9.76 1.46
N VAL A 628 -7.05 10.09 2.65
CA VAL A 628 -6.23 10.38 3.84
C VAL A 628 -5.27 9.24 4.18
N PRO A 629 -5.68 7.96 4.26
CA PRO A 629 -4.75 6.87 4.61
C PRO A 629 -3.66 6.64 3.56
N VAL A 630 -3.93 6.89 2.28
CA VAL A 630 -2.91 6.80 1.22
C VAL A 630 -1.84 7.88 1.42
N ILE A 631 -2.24 9.12 1.71
CA ILE A 631 -1.30 10.21 1.96
C ILE A 631 -0.56 10.00 3.28
N ARG A 632 -1.22 9.45 4.31
CA ARG A 632 -0.58 9.05 5.57
C ARG A 632 0.52 8.03 5.32
N HIS A 633 0.26 7.01 4.50
CA HIS A 633 1.25 6.03 4.09
C HIS A 633 2.46 6.67 3.40
N LEU A 634 2.22 7.60 2.46
CA LEU A 634 3.27 8.27 1.69
C LEU A 634 4.10 9.24 2.54
N PHE A 635 3.48 9.95 3.49
CA PHE A 635 4.16 10.94 4.35
C PHE A 635 4.80 10.34 5.60
N ALA A 636 4.40 9.14 6.04
CA ALA A 636 4.93 8.52 7.26
C ALA A 636 6.48 8.50 7.36
N PRO A 637 7.23 8.17 6.29
CA PRO A 637 8.71 8.16 6.34
C PRO A 637 9.33 9.54 6.61
N LEU A 638 8.59 10.65 6.40
CA LEU A 638 9.08 12.01 6.68
C LEU A 638 9.39 12.23 8.16
N LYS A 639 8.83 11.43 9.08
CA LYS A 639 9.17 11.44 10.51
C LYS A 639 10.65 11.15 10.77
N GLU A 640 11.34 10.46 9.87
CA GLU A 640 12.78 10.23 10.00
C GLU A 640 13.66 11.45 9.63
N TYR A 641 13.05 12.52 9.12
CA TYR A 641 13.74 13.71 8.62
C TYR A 641 13.36 14.99 9.36
N PHE A 642 12.13 15.08 9.86
CA PHE A 642 11.57 16.30 10.45
C PHE A 642 11.15 16.12 11.92
N ALA A 643 11.02 17.23 12.63
CA ALA A 643 10.68 17.25 14.04
C ALA A 643 9.27 16.69 14.27
N CYS A 644 9.08 16.00 15.41
CA CYS A 644 7.80 15.43 15.81
C CYS A 644 7.28 16.14 17.08
N VAL A 645 5.96 16.22 17.22
CA VAL A 645 5.25 16.88 18.33
C VAL A 645 5.39 16.07 19.62
#